data_AF-A0A5P8E9X0-F1
#
_entry.id   AF-A0A5P8E9X0-F1
#
_cell.length_a   1.000
_cell.length_b   1.000
_cell.length_c   1.000
_cell.angle_alpha   90.00
_cell.angle_beta   90.00
_cell.angle_gamma   90.00
#
_symmetry.space_group_name_H-M   'P 1'
#
loop_
_entity.id
_entity.type
_entity.pdbx_description
1 polymer ?
#
loop_
_entity_poly.entity_id
_entity_poly.type
_entity_poly.pdbx_seq_one_letter_code
_entity_poly.pdbx_strand_id
1 'polypeptide(L)'
;MADKGAGNNIQTAASVSNEGCWALIGSADSFVMLSKNGNYIYKNGSYMATTSTASQAISLKLVDGNNGNYEIQAVGGTTCFNMWGGAGTGKSVGLYNKGDNGNQLKFEAAQSVLPTFSDETTEQYYFIKSNLGAYYLADTGLGEPVRTSVQDKCDEQLWKFVGDQDNFQIVNQAGHYMYLGGASLSSSESGGGVNNKPLRTQATASSTGFRLIESSVVGCFQIQPTDQTTQALNVWGGSGTGKSIGIWNTGDTNNNFTFVKAEDVTYNDYKIDGATNFTPEHKLTLWYTFPATLGKVDNPWMEYALPIGDGQFGGSVLGGLKKDQIVVNEKTLWRGNSNSYYGSSSSYQYLGDVYAETLDDEEIGYSTKNSAKDYVRYLDLEEAVAGVQYSSQNGGTYKHEYIASNPARLIVARYTAENGGKINRKFTFVSSKPGGVTSNTTYRNGEGYFGGKMAVVSFNGRFRVVPTDGTLTTTSDGIEVRDATEVLVFIAGGTDFDINSSTYVSNTSKLWSTVKGRIDAAVTKSWDELRSEHVADFQNYFNACTMDIGGENTMDTKSLVDKYGGSSSATDLMLEQLYFAYGRYLSISSSRGVDLPNNLQGIWANKNSLPWNSDIHTNINVEMNYWPCEPTNMSDMHLPFLNEIIKETDTSIHTVWKSQAQQSGQSRGWTVFTEQNIFGRGSTFMTNYVIANAWYVTHLWQHYRYTLDKDFLKRAFPAMLSCTQYWLDRLVLASDGTYECPNEWSPEHGPGSQNGVAHAQQLVRELFDNTKEAAEILNAVSERLMTQTDWNDLIAKRNKLDLGLATETYTGAWGTDRISTNTPILREWKYSTFTSGERNHRHHSHLMCLYPYSQVKQGTPLFTAAVNSLKLRGDASTGWSMGWKMNLWARALDGDHAHTIIKNAMKHSTSYGTDQSRGGIYYNLFDSHAPFQIDGNFGATAGMAELLMQSHTDTIHILPALPAVWKKKGSIKGMKAIGDFTVSIDWEKGKATNFDITSNQGTPLYVRYTGIGKATDMTILIDGEKTEPTILSDNVISIPTSAGQTAKVYFGEVPTSITTANASEGTSIMVKGRTISTTDNVVSIEVIDLQGRSVKKSSKNYVKVPESAGNIVIAKVTTRGGNTLTRKVAL
;
A
#
# COMPACT_ATOMS: atom_id res chain seq x y z
N MET A 1 37.09 22.44 -7.11
CA MET A 1 38.18 21.62 -7.70
C MET A 1 39.13 22.56 -8.41
N ALA A 2 40.43 22.51 -8.13
CA ALA A 2 41.43 23.46 -8.60
C ALA A 2 42.36 22.84 -9.65
N ASP A 3 42.49 23.51 -10.79
CA ASP A 3 43.48 23.23 -11.82
C ASP A 3 44.88 23.68 -11.37
N LYS A 4 45.77 22.71 -11.12
CA LYS A 4 47.16 22.94 -10.71
C LYS A 4 48.14 23.06 -11.89
N GLY A 5 47.63 23.29 -13.09
CA GLY A 5 48.40 23.42 -14.32
C GLY A 5 48.54 22.10 -15.08
N ALA A 6 48.75 22.19 -16.39
CA ALA A 6 48.84 21.03 -17.28
C ALA A 6 49.87 19.99 -16.79
N GLY A 7 49.45 18.73 -16.75
CA GLY A 7 50.22 17.58 -16.25
C GLY A 7 50.04 17.28 -14.76
N ASN A 8 49.41 18.19 -13.99
CA ASN A 8 49.20 18.02 -12.55
C ASN A 8 47.80 17.50 -12.22
N ASN A 9 47.70 16.75 -11.11
CA ASN A 9 46.42 16.28 -10.59
C ASN A 9 45.58 17.46 -10.10
N ILE A 10 44.28 17.39 -10.35
CA ILE A 10 43.29 18.33 -9.83
C ILE A 10 43.18 18.12 -8.32
N GLN A 11 43.12 19.22 -7.57
CA GLN A 11 43.03 19.18 -6.10
C GLN A 11 41.80 19.92 -5.58
N THR A 12 41.28 19.56 -4.42
CA THR A 12 40.30 20.40 -3.70
C THR A 12 40.97 21.69 -3.20
N ALA A 13 40.23 22.79 -3.13
CA ALA A 13 40.73 24.09 -2.68
C ALA A 13 39.70 24.76 -1.76
N ALA A 14 40.18 25.54 -0.78
CA ALA A 14 39.33 26.25 0.19
C ALA A 14 38.72 27.55 -0.34
N SER A 15 39.20 28.05 -1.49
CA SER A 15 38.72 29.32 -2.08
C SER A 15 38.50 29.18 -3.59
N VAL A 16 37.52 29.93 -4.09
CA VAL A 16 37.17 30.04 -5.51
C VAL A 16 38.00 31.14 -6.16
N SER A 17 39.16 30.77 -6.72
CA SER A 17 39.91 31.62 -7.65
C SER A 17 39.81 31.07 -9.07
N ASN A 18 40.52 31.66 -10.05
CA ASN A 18 40.47 31.19 -11.45
C ASN A 18 40.81 29.69 -11.59
N GLU A 19 41.70 29.16 -10.74
CA GLU A 19 42.03 27.73 -10.74
C GLU A 19 40.82 26.84 -10.41
N GLY A 20 39.84 27.37 -9.66
CA GLY A 20 38.62 26.68 -9.24
C GLY A 20 37.46 26.74 -10.25
N CYS A 21 37.61 27.52 -11.32
CA CYS A 21 36.54 27.83 -12.27
C CYS A 21 36.61 26.91 -13.50
N TRP A 22 35.48 26.32 -13.88
CA TRP A 22 35.40 25.37 -15.00
C TRP A 22 34.24 25.73 -15.93
N ALA A 23 34.50 25.68 -17.24
CA ALA A 23 33.48 25.63 -18.27
C ALA A 23 33.18 24.16 -18.60
N LEU A 24 31.89 23.80 -18.60
CA LEU A 24 31.41 22.51 -19.09
C LEU A 24 30.95 22.72 -20.53
N ILE A 25 31.66 22.14 -21.48
CA ILE A 25 31.45 22.36 -22.91
C ILE A 25 30.79 21.10 -23.49
N GLY A 26 29.49 21.18 -23.77
CA GLY A 26 28.70 20.06 -24.31
C GLY A 26 27.28 20.01 -23.71
N SER A 27 26.74 18.80 -23.61
CA SER A 27 25.44 18.51 -22.99
C SER A 27 25.63 17.81 -21.64
N ALA A 28 24.60 17.71 -20.81
CA ALA A 28 24.68 17.02 -19.51
C ALA A 28 25.14 15.55 -19.64
N ASP A 29 24.82 14.89 -20.76
CA ASP A 29 25.17 13.48 -21.01
C ASP A 29 26.53 13.28 -21.69
N SER A 30 27.17 14.36 -22.16
CA SER A 30 28.46 14.33 -22.82
C SER A 30 29.04 15.75 -22.92
N PHE A 31 30.03 16.05 -22.09
CA PHE A 31 30.75 17.32 -22.06
C PHE A 31 32.23 17.12 -21.74
N VAL A 32 33.04 18.13 -22.06
CA VAL A 32 34.42 18.26 -21.55
C VAL A 32 34.50 19.41 -20.56
N MET A 33 35.41 19.29 -19.58
CA MET A 33 35.66 20.36 -18.62
C MET A 33 36.93 21.12 -18.99
N LEU A 34 36.80 22.43 -19.18
CA LEU A 34 37.88 23.36 -19.44
C LEU A 34 38.03 24.32 -18.26
N SER A 35 39.19 24.33 -17.61
CA SER A 35 39.47 25.30 -16.54
C SER A 35 39.57 26.72 -17.11
N LYS A 36 39.34 27.73 -16.28
CA LYS A 36 39.56 29.14 -16.65
C LYS A 36 41.04 29.46 -16.94
N ASN A 37 41.95 28.59 -16.50
CA ASN A 37 43.38 28.64 -16.86
C ASN A 37 43.67 28.01 -18.24
N GLY A 38 42.66 27.53 -18.96
CA GLY A 38 42.78 27.01 -20.32
C GLY A 38 43.16 25.53 -20.43
N ASN A 39 43.00 24.73 -19.36
CA ASN A 39 43.35 23.31 -19.38
C ASN A 39 42.12 22.39 -19.29
N TYR A 40 42.13 21.32 -20.07
CA TYR A 40 41.09 20.28 -20.11
C TYR A 40 41.35 19.18 -19.09
N ILE A 41 40.31 18.56 -18.56
CA ILE A 41 40.47 17.38 -17.70
C ILE A 41 40.77 16.13 -18.52
N TYR A 42 41.69 15.29 -18.05
CA TYR A 42 41.92 13.93 -18.54
C TYR A 42 42.20 12.96 -17.38
N LYS A 43 42.11 11.66 -17.66
CA LYS A 43 42.41 10.62 -16.67
C LYS A 43 43.92 10.33 -16.61
N ASN A 44 44.51 10.45 -15.42
CA ASN A 44 45.92 10.17 -15.13
C ASN A 44 46.03 9.06 -14.06
N GLY A 45 46.05 7.80 -14.51
CA GLY A 45 46.02 6.65 -13.61
C GLY A 45 44.73 6.59 -12.78
N SER A 46 44.85 6.63 -11.46
CA SER A 46 43.72 6.64 -10.51
C SER A 46 43.16 8.05 -10.23
N TYR A 47 43.79 9.10 -10.78
CA TYR A 47 43.44 10.49 -10.53
C TYR A 47 43.00 11.23 -11.79
N MET A 48 42.35 12.37 -11.61
CA MET A 48 42.03 13.32 -12.65
C MET A 48 43.09 14.44 -12.68
N ALA A 49 43.60 14.73 -13.86
CA ALA A 49 44.62 15.75 -14.10
C ALA A 49 44.18 16.69 -15.22
N THR A 50 44.92 17.78 -15.43
CA THR A 50 44.63 18.72 -16.51
C THR A 50 45.66 18.67 -17.64
N THR A 51 45.27 19.01 -18.86
CA THR A 51 46.11 19.07 -20.06
C THR A 51 45.74 20.28 -20.90
N SER A 52 46.71 20.94 -21.53
CA SER A 52 46.43 22.03 -22.47
C SER A 52 45.92 21.54 -23.83
N THR A 53 45.81 20.23 -24.04
CA THR A 53 45.46 19.62 -25.33
C THR A 53 44.02 19.13 -25.35
N ALA A 54 43.14 19.79 -26.10
CA ALA A 54 41.70 19.47 -26.16
C ALA A 54 41.40 18.04 -26.60
N SER A 55 42.20 17.46 -27.51
CA SER A 55 42.00 16.07 -27.99
C SER A 55 42.31 14.99 -26.95
N GLN A 56 42.96 15.36 -25.85
CA GLN A 56 43.21 14.47 -24.71
C GLN A 56 42.12 14.58 -23.64
N ALA A 57 41.16 15.49 -23.81
CA ALA A 57 40.08 15.70 -22.84
C ALA A 57 39.24 14.42 -22.69
N ILE A 58 38.93 14.07 -21.46
CA ILE A 58 37.98 12.99 -21.19
C ILE A 58 36.55 13.53 -21.40
N SER A 59 35.70 12.72 -22.04
CA SER A 59 34.27 13.00 -22.09
C SER A 59 33.60 12.59 -20.79
N LEU A 60 32.81 13.49 -20.23
CA LEU A 60 32.17 13.41 -18.93
C LEU A 60 30.66 13.58 -19.07
N LYS A 61 29.92 13.11 -18.08
CA LYS A 61 28.48 13.32 -17.93
C LYS A 61 28.13 13.60 -16.48
N LEU A 62 27.03 14.30 -16.27
CA LEU A 62 26.46 14.53 -14.95
C LEU A 62 25.57 13.34 -14.60
N VAL A 63 25.62 12.92 -13.34
CA VAL A 63 24.66 11.97 -12.77
C VAL A 63 24.16 12.51 -11.44
N ASP A 64 22.94 12.12 -11.07
CA ASP A 64 22.36 12.54 -9.80
C ASP A 64 23.17 12.00 -8.62
N GLY A 65 23.47 12.90 -7.67
CA GLY A 65 24.01 12.60 -6.36
C GLY A 65 22.93 12.65 -5.27
N ASN A 66 23.35 12.54 -4.01
CA ASN A 66 22.47 12.57 -2.85
C ASN A 66 22.11 14.02 -2.46
N ASN A 67 20.92 14.24 -1.89
CA ASN A 67 20.48 15.54 -1.35
C ASN A 67 20.50 16.71 -2.35
N GLY A 68 20.14 16.46 -3.61
CA GLY A 68 20.12 17.47 -4.68
C GLY A 68 21.50 17.91 -5.18
N ASN A 69 22.55 17.12 -4.91
CA ASN A 69 23.88 17.30 -5.47
C ASN A 69 24.04 16.55 -6.81
N TYR A 70 25.13 16.81 -7.51
CA TYR A 70 25.54 16.11 -8.71
C TYR A 70 26.83 15.30 -8.47
N GLU A 71 27.08 14.31 -9.31
CA GLU A 71 28.39 13.68 -9.45
C GLU A 71 28.84 13.75 -10.92
N ILE A 72 30.16 13.79 -11.14
CA ILE A 72 30.73 13.81 -12.51
C ILE A 72 31.29 12.43 -12.83
N GLN A 73 30.77 11.81 -13.88
CA GLN A 73 31.15 10.47 -14.33
C GLN A 73 31.77 10.52 -15.72
N ALA A 74 32.79 9.69 -15.98
CA ALA A 74 33.28 9.52 -17.35
C ALA A 74 32.22 8.84 -18.23
N VAL A 75 32.02 9.31 -19.46
CA VAL A 75 31.09 8.68 -20.41
C VAL A 75 31.53 7.23 -20.65
N GLY A 76 30.61 6.28 -20.43
CA GLY A 76 30.88 4.83 -20.50
C GLY A 76 31.51 4.21 -19.25
N GLY A 77 31.81 4.99 -18.21
CA GLY A 77 32.33 4.51 -16.92
C GLY A 77 31.24 4.27 -15.86
N THR A 78 31.60 3.56 -14.79
CA THR A 78 30.72 3.29 -13.62
C THR A 78 31.11 4.08 -12.36
N THR A 79 32.26 4.76 -12.38
CA THR A 79 32.81 5.52 -11.25
C THR A 79 32.74 7.03 -11.48
N CYS A 80 32.63 7.77 -10.40
CA CYS A 80 32.46 9.23 -10.39
C CYS A 80 33.69 9.90 -9.76
N PHE A 81 33.88 11.19 -10.04
CA PHE A 81 34.92 12.01 -9.41
C PHE A 81 34.75 11.97 -7.89
N ASN A 82 35.83 11.66 -7.17
CA ASN A 82 35.83 11.49 -5.71
C ASN A 82 37.00 12.25 -5.07
N MET A 83 36.76 12.84 -3.90
CA MET A 83 37.83 13.41 -3.06
C MET A 83 38.65 12.29 -2.40
N TRP A 84 39.80 11.96 -2.98
CA TRP A 84 40.58 10.82 -2.54
C TRP A 84 41.16 11.02 -1.13
N GLY A 85 40.84 10.10 -0.22
CA GLY A 85 41.27 10.17 1.19
C GLY A 85 40.43 11.10 2.07
N GLY A 86 39.16 11.32 1.70
CA GLY A 86 38.15 12.04 2.49
C GLY A 86 38.15 13.55 2.30
N ALA A 87 37.20 14.23 2.95
CA ALA A 87 37.02 15.68 2.86
C ALA A 87 38.24 16.47 3.38
N GLY A 88 38.59 17.55 2.69
CA GLY A 88 39.69 18.44 3.07
C GLY A 88 40.21 19.24 1.89
N THR A 89 41.04 20.26 2.16
CA THR A 89 41.71 21.07 1.14
C THR A 89 42.99 20.37 0.65
N GLY A 90 43.34 20.51 -0.62
CA GLY A 90 44.54 19.93 -1.23
C GLY A 90 44.44 18.44 -1.59
N LYS A 91 43.24 17.85 -1.51
CA LYS A 91 43.01 16.43 -1.80
C LYS A 91 42.93 16.21 -3.32
N SER A 92 43.65 15.23 -3.84
CA SER A 92 43.57 14.87 -5.25
C SER A 92 42.18 14.34 -5.60
N VAL A 93 41.68 14.69 -6.79
CA VAL A 93 40.42 14.15 -7.31
C VAL A 93 40.68 12.82 -8.01
N GLY A 94 40.12 11.74 -7.49
CA GLY A 94 40.17 10.38 -8.04
C GLY A 94 38.85 9.93 -8.62
N LEU A 95 38.72 8.62 -8.86
CA LEU A 95 37.46 7.99 -9.25
C LEU A 95 37.02 6.98 -8.19
N TYR A 96 35.73 6.98 -7.82
CA TYR A 96 35.16 6.03 -6.86
C TYR A 96 33.72 5.63 -7.21
N ASN A 97 33.15 4.69 -6.48
CA ASN A 97 31.79 4.19 -6.73
C ASN A 97 30.77 5.33 -6.65
N LYS A 98 29.82 5.37 -7.59
CA LYS A 98 28.70 6.31 -7.58
C LYS A 98 27.97 6.28 -6.22
N GLY A 99 27.55 7.44 -5.71
CA GLY A 99 26.80 7.57 -4.47
C GLY A 99 27.65 7.71 -3.21
N ASP A 100 28.98 7.69 -3.33
CA ASP A 100 29.88 7.94 -2.19
C ASP A 100 29.82 9.40 -1.74
N ASN A 101 29.94 9.63 -0.43
CA ASN A 101 29.89 10.97 0.16
C ASN A 101 31.00 11.90 -0.36
N GLY A 102 32.15 11.35 -0.78
CA GLY A 102 33.24 12.09 -1.39
C GLY A 102 33.01 12.48 -2.85
N ASN A 103 31.92 12.03 -3.49
CA ASN A 103 31.57 12.36 -4.88
C ASN A 103 30.69 13.59 -5.02
N GLN A 104 30.06 14.03 -3.94
CA GLN A 104 28.94 14.96 -3.99
C GLN A 104 29.44 16.37 -4.36
N LEU A 105 28.98 16.89 -5.50
CA LEU A 105 29.35 18.18 -6.05
C LEU A 105 28.14 19.11 -6.13
N LYS A 106 28.36 20.38 -5.79
CA LYS A 106 27.48 21.49 -6.14
C LYS A 106 28.19 22.39 -7.13
N PHE A 107 27.45 22.89 -8.10
CA PHE A 107 27.95 23.90 -9.03
C PHE A 107 27.58 25.27 -8.49
N GLU A 108 28.58 26.12 -8.33
CA GLU A 108 28.40 27.53 -8.03
C GLU A 108 28.73 28.32 -9.31
N ALA A 109 27.86 29.27 -9.67
CA ALA A 109 28.12 30.13 -10.83
C ALA A 109 29.38 30.97 -10.56
N ALA A 110 30.28 31.04 -11.54
CA ALA A 110 31.53 31.81 -11.41
C ALA A 110 31.37 33.31 -11.75
N GLN A 111 30.23 33.69 -12.34
CA GLN A 111 29.88 35.03 -12.78
C GLN A 111 28.35 35.15 -12.94
N SER A 112 27.81 36.35 -12.80
CA SER A 112 26.38 36.61 -13.04
C SER A 112 26.09 36.58 -14.54
N VAL A 113 25.04 35.87 -14.96
CA VAL A 113 24.58 35.81 -16.35
C VAL A 113 23.43 36.79 -16.54
N LEU A 114 23.55 37.72 -17.48
CA LEU A 114 22.48 38.68 -17.79
C LEU A 114 21.19 37.97 -18.19
N PRO A 115 20.01 38.48 -17.79
CA PRO A 115 18.76 37.99 -18.34
C PRO A 115 18.66 38.34 -19.82
N THR A 116 17.90 37.54 -20.55
CA THR A 116 17.50 37.84 -21.93
C THR A 116 16.47 38.95 -21.90
N PHE A 117 16.76 40.03 -22.61
CA PHE A 117 15.83 41.12 -22.84
C PHE A 117 14.87 40.73 -23.97
N SER A 118 13.58 41.00 -23.78
CA SER A 118 12.54 40.74 -24.76
C SER A 118 12.54 41.79 -25.87
N ASP A 119 12.22 41.35 -27.08
CA ASP A 119 12.07 42.20 -28.26
C ASP A 119 10.71 41.98 -28.96
N GLU A 120 10.51 42.56 -30.13
CA GLU A 120 9.25 42.45 -30.90
C GLU A 120 8.94 41.03 -31.40
N THR A 121 9.92 40.12 -31.38
CA THR A 121 9.82 38.77 -31.94
C THR A 121 9.88 37.67 -30.90
N THR A 122 10.52 37.94 -29.75
CA THR A 122 10.77 36.96 -28.70
C THR A 122 10.53 37.57 -27.33
N GLU A 123 9.55 37.02 -26.60
CA GLU A 123 9.31 37.38 -25.20
C GLU A 123 9.97 36.36 -24.26
N GLN A 124 10.59 36.86 -23.19
CA GLN A 124 11.16 36.04 -22.13
C GLN A 124 10.69 36.56 -20.77
N TYR A 125 9.93 35.73 -20.06
CA TYR A 125 9.42 36.05 -18.73
C TYR A 125 10.25 35.41 -17.62
N TYR A 126 10.40 36.17 -16.54
CA TYR A 126 11.16 35.84 -15.36
C TYR A 126 10.34 36.06 -14.10
N PHE A 127 10.50 35.15 -13.15
CA PHE A 127 10.32 35.49 -11.75
C PHE A 127 11.51 36.32 -11.27
N ILE A 128 11.26 37.52 -10.74
CA ILE A 128 12.29 38.33 -10.09
C ILE A 128 12.35 37.91 -8.61
N LYS A 129 13.39 37.15 -8.25
CA LYS A 129 13.58 36.56 -6.92
C LYS A 129 14.57 37.39 -6.09
N SER A 130 14.24 37.69 -4.85
CA SER A 130 15.18 38.29 -3.90
C SER A 130 16.23 37.29 -3.44
N ASN A 131 17.47 37.74 -3.24
CA ASN A 131 18.52 36.91 -2.63
C ASN A 131 18.34 36.71 -1.11
N LEU A 132 17.33 37.33 -0.49
CA LEU A 132 17.02 37.18 0.93
C LEU A 132 16.18 35.93 1.27
N GLY A 133 15.81 35.13 0.27
CA GLY A 133 15.04 33.89 0.44
C GLY A 133 14.23 33.52 -0.81
N ALA A 134 13.24 32.63 -0.66
CA ALA A 134 12.33 32.27 -1.74
C ALA A 134 11.18 33.28 -1.87
N TYR A 135 11.53 34.55 -2.10
CA TYR A 135 10.59 35.67 -2.19
C TYR A 135 10.66 36.31 -3.57
N TYR A 136 9.51 36.49 -4.20
CA TYR A 136 9.37 36.91 -5.59
C TYR A 136 8.61 38.22 -5.69
N LEU A 137 8.96 39.09 -6.63
CA LEU A 137 8.24 40.34 -6.85
C LEU A 137 6.87 40.05 -7.47
N ALA A 138 5.83 40.61 -6.86
CA ALA A 138 4.45 40.50 -7.29
C ALA A 138 3.81 41.88 -7.41
N ASP A 139 3.15 42.10 -8.54
CA ASP A 139 2.20 43.21 -8.70
C ASP A 139 0.96 42.95 -7.83
N THR A 140 0.50 43.99 -7.14
CA THR A 140 -0.70 43.92 -6.27
C THR A 140 -1.86 44.76 -6.78
N GLY A 141 -1.72 45.35 -7.97
CA GLY A 141 -2.73 46.18 -8.63
C GLY A 141 -2.14 47.49 -9.14
N LEU A 142 -2.79 48.07 -10.16
CA LEU A 142 -2.36 49.35 -10.72
C LEU A 142 -2.30 50.44 -9.65
N GLY A 143 -1.14 51.09 -9.55
CA GLY A 143 -0.88 52.13 -8.57
C GLY A 143 -0.59 51.61 -7.16
N GLU A 144 -0.72 50.31 -6.89
CA GLU A 144 -0.39 49.71 -5.61
C GLU A 144 1.11 49.35 -5.52
N PRO A 145 1.69 49.22 -4.31
CA PRO A 145 3.09 48.86 -4.15
C PRO A 145 3.37 47.45 -4.67
N VAL A 146 4.46 47.28 -5.42
CA VAL A 146 5.04 45.95 -5.70
C VAL A 146 5.53 45.36 -4.38
N ARG A 147 5.20 44.09 -4.14
CA ARG A 147 5.53 43.39 -2.89
C ARG A 147 6.29 42.10 -3.14
N THR A 148 7.04 41.65 -2.15
CA THR A 148 7.50 40.26 -2.11
C THR A 148 6.34 39.29 -1.85
N SER A 149 6.35 38.13 -2.48
CA SER A 149 5.37 37.06 -2.28
C SER A 149 6.04 35.68 -2.41
N VAL A 150 5.29 34.62 -2.10
CA VAL A 150 5.67 33.26 -2.48
C VAL A 150 5.54 33.08 -3.99
N GLN A 151 6.25 32.10 -4.55
CA GLN A 151 6.17 31.82 -5.99
C GLN A 151 4.75 31.44 -6.39
N ASP A 152 4.23 32.10 -7.41
CA ASP A 152 2.95 31.80 -8.03
C ASP A 152 3.02 32.13 -9.52
N LYS A 153 2.76 31.16 -10.41
CA LYS A 153 2.86 31.36 -11.87
C LYS A 153 1.67 32.16 -12.43
N CYS A 154 1.46 33.35 -11.89
CA CYS A 154 0.43 34.29 -12.33
C CYS A 154 1.06 35.43 -13.14
N ASP A 155 0.24 36.07 -13.96
CA ASP A 155 0.71 37.11 -14.87
C ASP A 155 1.37 38.29 -14.12
N GLU A 156 0.97 38.51 -12.87
CA GLU A 156 1.45 39.55 -11.96
C GLU A 156 2.84 39.27 -11.35
N GLN A 157 3.37 38.05 -11.47
CA GLN A 157 4.71 37.67 -11.01
C GLN A 157 5.69 37.35 -12.15
N LEU A 158 5.20 37.28 -13.38
CA LEU A 158 6.00 36.98 -14.55
C LEU A 158 6.38 38.28 -15.25
N TRP A 159 7.66 38.64 -15.15
CA TRP A 159 8.20 39.92 -15.61
C TRP A 159 9.11 39.73 -16.81
N LYS A 160 8.94 40.56 -17.84
CA LYS A 160 9.88 40.70 -18.96
C LYS A 160 10.62 42.03 -18.88
N PHE A 161 11.81 42.05 -19.47
CA PHE A 161 12.64 43.24 -19.59
C PHE A 161 12.61 43.71 -21.05
N VAL A 162 12.11 44.91 -21.32
CA VAL A 162 12.00 45.47 -22.68
C VAL A 162 13.02 46.59 -22.85
N GLY A 163 14.02 46.40 -23.70
CA GLY A 163 15.16 47.31 -23.87
C GLY A 163 16.50 46.56 -23.84
N ASP A 164 17.51 47.15 -23.21
CA ASP A 164 18.81 46.52 -22.96
C ASP A 164 19.24 46.66 -21.49
N GLN A 165 20.42 46.15 -21.13
CA GLN A 165 20.92 46.16 -19.75
C GLN A 165 21.08 47.57 -19.15
N ASP A 166 21.27 48.60 -19.99
CA ASP A 166 21.59 49.97 -19.57
C ASP A 166 20.34 50.86 -19.53
N ASN A 167 19.27 50.47 -20.25
CA ASN A 167 17.96 51.11 -20.16
C ASN A 167 16.83 50.17 -20.62
N PHE A 168 16.00 49.72 -19.67
CA PHE A 168 14.85 48.86 -19.95
C PHE A 168 13.62 49.23 -19.12
N GLN A 169 12.46 48.80 -19.60
CA GLN A 169 11.21 48.75 -18.84
C GLN A 169 11.02 47.35 -18.25
N ILE A 170 10.50 47.27 -17.03
CA ILE A 170 10.06 46.01 -16.42
C ILE A 170 8.54 45.93 -16.56
N VAL A 171 8.06 44.93 -17.29
CA VAL A 171 6.64 44.77 -17.62
C VAL A 171 6.20 43.39 -17.19
N ASN A 172 5.12 43.27 -16.43
CA ASN A 172 4.57 41.95 -16.13
C ASN A 172 3.74 41.42 -17.31
N GLN A 173 3.39 40.14 -17.26
CA GLN A 173 2.58 39.49 -18.30
C GLN A 173 1.13 40.02 -18.34
N ALA A 174 0.65 40.65 -17.25
CA ALA A 174 -0.61 41.39 -17.23
C ALA A 174 -0.54 42.74 -17.99
N GLY A 175 0.64 43.13 -18.49
CA GLY A 175 0.85 44.35 -19.27
C GLY A 175 1.14 45.59 -18.41
N HIS A 176 1.40 45.44 -17.12
CA HIS A 176 1.68 46.55 -16.22
C HIS A 176 3.18 46.85 -16.12
N TYR A 177 3.53 48.13 -16.21
CA TYR A 177 4.89 48.66 -16.17
C TYR A 177 5.27 49.07 -14.76
N MET A 178 6.44 48.66 -14.28
CA MET A 178 6.99 49.14 -13.00
C MET A 178 7.43 50.61 -13.09
N TYR A 179 7.18 51.38 -12.03
CA TYR A 179 7.69 52.75 -11.87
C TYR A 179 7.90 53.09 -10.38
N LEU A 180 8.71 54.10 -10.09
CA LEU A 180 8.85 54.62 -8.73
C LEU A 180 7.72 55.59 -8.38
N GLY A 181 6.91 55.22 -7.39
CA GLY A 181 5.82 56.04 -6.89
C GLY A 181 6.28 57.20 -6.01
N GLY A 182 5.57 58.34 -6.10
CA GLY A 182 5.82 59.52 -5.27
C GLY A 182 5.15 59.50 -3.90
N ALA A 183 4.14 58.65 -3.68
CA ALA A 183 3.42 58.53 -2.42
C ALA A 183 4.08 57.53 -1.48
N SER A 184 4.59 58.03 -0.34
CA SER A 184 5.29 57.25 0.68
C SER A 184 4.38 56.24 1.39
N LEU A 185 4.95 55.13 1.85
CA LEU A 185 4.28 54.15 2.72
C LEU A 185 4.79 54.32 4.15
N SER A 186 3.87 54.27 5.12
CA SER A 186 4.22 54.17 6.53
C SER A 186 4.97 52.87 6.84
N SER A 187 5.57 52.79 8.03
CA SER A 187 6.25 51.59 8.50
C SER A 187 5.34 50.35 8.55
N SER A 188 4.08 50.53 8.92
CA SER A 188 3.09 49.44 8.93
C SER A 188 2.75 48.94 7.53
N GLU A 189 2.67 49.84 6.54
CA GLU A 189 2.25 49.50 5.17
C GLU A 189 3.40 48.89 4.35
N SER A 190 4.63 49.33 4.60
CA SER A 190 5.83 48.86 3.89
C SER A 190 6.29 47.48 4.36
N GLY A 191 5.86 47.05 5.55
CA GLY A 191 6.37 45.87 6.24
C GLY A 191 7.76 46.09 6.85
N GLY A 192 8.13 47.35 7.13
CA GLY A 192 9.47 47.77 7.59
C GLY A 192 9.49 49.21 8.12
N GLY A 193 10.56 49.98 7.87
CA GLY A 193 10.58 51.44 8.12
C GLY A 193 9.73 52.21 7.10
N VAL A 194 9.62 53.54 7.23
CA VAL A 194 8.91 54.39 6.24
C VAL A 194 9.57 54.23 4.85
N ASN A 195 8.81 53.86 3.82
CA ASN A 195 9.30 53.75 2.44
C ASN A 195 8.85 54.99 1.65
N ASN A 196 9.75 55.95 1.45
CA ASN A 196 9.38 57.23 0.84
C ASN A 196 9.13 57.17 -0.68
N LYS A 197 9.68 56.16 -1.36
CA LYS A 197 9.62 55.98 -2.81
C LYS A 197 9.36 54.51 -3.16
N PRO A 198 8.14 54.00 -2.89
CA PRO A 198 7.81 52.62 -3.19
C PRO A 198 7.73 52.38 -4.70
N LEU A 199 8.17 51.22 -5.15
CA LEU A 199 7.94 50.71 -6.49
C LEU A 199 6.46 50.36 -6.64
N ARG A 200 5.84 50.75 -7.76
CA ARG A 200 4.42 50.54 -8.09
C ARG A 200 4.29 50.13 -9.55
N THR A 201 3.09 49.79 -9.98
CA THR A 201 2.78 49.42 -11.38
C THR A 201 1.78 50.38 -12.03
N GLN A 202 1.84 50.54 -13.35
CA GLN A 202 0.93 51.40 -14.13
C GLN A 202 0.68 50.82 -15.54
N ALA A 203 -0.36 51.29 -16.24
CA ALA A 203 -0.79 50.72 -17.52
C ALA A 203 0.07 51.11 -18.74
N THR A 204 0.96 52.10 -18.60
CA THR A 204 1.80 52.62 -19.70
C THR A 204 3.26 52.69 -19.29
N ALA A 205 4.17 52.67 -20.26
CA ALA A 205 5.61 52.81 -20.00
C ALA A 205 5.94 54.06 -19.17
N SER A 206 6.91 53.90 -18.26
CA SER A 206 7.41 54.99 -17.42
C SER A 206 8.42 55.83 -18.19
N SER A 207 8.45 57.15 -17.95
CA SER A 207 9.48 58.04 -18.50
C SER A 207 10.88 57.71 -17.97
N THR A 208 10.96 57.11 -16.78
CA THR A 208 12.20 56.59 -16.17
C THR A 208 12.24 55.07 -16.33
N GLY A 209 13.31 54.55 -16.93
CA GLY A 209 13.59 53.12 -17.05
C GLY A 209 14.47 52.58 -15.92
N PHE A 210 14.98 51.36 -16.09
CA PHE A 210 15.90 50.70 -15.17
C PHE A 210 17.17 50.26 -15.89
N ARG A 211 18.25 50.03 -15.14
CA ARG A 211 19.49 49.41 -15.58
C ARG A 211 19.95 48.33 -14.61
N LEU A 212 20.67 47.33 -15.09
CA LEU A 212 21.24 46.27 -14.26
C LEU A 212 22.66 46.66 -13.85
N ILE A 213 22.95 46.53 -12.55
CA ILE A 213 24.30 46.61 -12.01
C ILE A 213 24.68 45.23 -11.49
N GLU A 214 25.87 44.77 -11.82
CA GLU A 214 26.40 43.53 -11.26
C GLU A 214 26.50 43.64 -9.73
N SER A 215 26.00 42.63 -9.03
CA SER A 215 26.09 42.55 -7.57
C SER A 215 27.44 41.98 -7.14
N SER A 216 27.89 42.33 -5.93
CA SER A 216 28.98 41.61 -5.25
C SER A 216 28.60 40.18 -4.88
N VAL A 217 27.30 39.84 -4.89
CA VAL A 217 26.81 38.47 -4.75
C VAL A 217 26.73 37.85 -6.15
N VAL A 218 27.58 36.86 -6.40
CA VAL A 218 27.64 36.16 -7.69
C VAL A 218 26.31 35.49 -8.00
N GLY A 219 25.80 35.68 -9.23
CA GLY A 219 24.49 35.20 -9.67
C GLY A 219 23.33 36.17 -9.39
N CYS A 220 23.62 37.35 -8.83
CA CYS A 220 22.63 38.39 -8.59
C CYS A 220 22.95 39.69 -9.37
N PHE A 221 21.90 40.49 -9.57
CA PHE A 221 21.97 41.86 -10.06
C PHE A 221 21.26 42.81 -9.10
N GLN A 222 21.67 44.07 -9.11
CA GLN A 222 20.89 45.17 -8.54
C GLN A 222 20.19 45.89 -9.69
N ILE A 223 18.91 46.23 -9.48
CA ILE A 223 18.10 46.95 -10.47
C ILE A 223 18.10 48.42 -10.07
N GLN A 224 18.72 49.29 -10.87
CA GLN A 224 18.83 50.72 -10.57
C GLN A 224 17.93 51.54 -11.52
N PRO A 225 17.06 52.42 -11.02
CA PRO A 225 16.34 53.36 -11.87
C PRO A 225 17.33 54.27 -12.62
N THR A 226 17.08 54.57 -13.89
CA THR A 226 18.06 55.27 -14.74
C THR A 226 18.33 56.71 -14.30
N ASP A 227 17.39 57.33 -13.59
CA ASP A 227 17.51 58.67 -12.99
C ASP A 227 18.21 58.70 -11.62
N GLN A 228 18.60 57.55 -11.06
CA GLN A 228 19.38 57.44 -9.83
C GLN A 228 20.84 57.09 -10.15
N THR A 229 21.77 57.52 -9.30
CA THR A 229 23.21 57.19 -9.43
C THR A 229 23.76 56.37 -8.26
N THR A 230 23.19 56.53 -7.07
CA THR A 230 23.68 55.88 -5.84
C THR A 230 22.67 54.92 -5.20
N GLN A 231 21.47 54.80 -5.76
CA GLN A 231 20.40 53.98 -5.19
C GLN A 231 19.89 52.93 -6.18
N ALA A 232 19.50 51.77 -5.68
CA ALA A 232 18.90 50.66 -6.44
C ALA A 232 17.65 50.14 -5.71
N LEU A 233 16.84 49.33 -6.41
CA LEU A 233 15.67 48.67 -5.83
C LEU A 233 16.10 47.84 -4.60
N ASN A 234 15.34 47.97 -3.51
CA ASN A 234 15.63 47.37 -2.22
C ASN A 234 14.38 46.70 -1.66
N VAL A 235 14.51 45.46 -1.16
CA VAL A 235 13.45 44.80 -0.37
C VAL A 235 13.34 45.50 0.98
N TRP A 236 12.32 46.34 1.11
CA TRP A 236 12.23 47.27 2.22
C TRP A 236 11.93 46.55 3.54
N GLY A 237 12.79 46.76 4.55
CA GLY A 237 12.66 46.09 5.84
C GLY A 237 13.17 44.65 5.87
N GLY A 238 13.87 44.19 4.83
CA GLY A 238 14.53 42.87 4.80
C GLY A 238 13.63 41.73 4.34
N SER A 239 13.99 40.50 4.73
CA SER A 239 13.34 39.26 4.25
C SER A 239 11.88 39.10 4.70
N GLY A 240 11.10 38.33 3.93
CA GLY A 240 9.71 37.98 4.23
C GLY A 240 8.77 38.21 3.06
N THR A 241 7.54 37.68 3.16
CA THR A 241 6.44 37.98 2.23
C THR A 241 5.75 39.29 2.63
N GLY A 242 5.10 39.94 1.66
CA GLY A 242 4.36 41.19 1.84
C GLY A 242 5.21 42.46 1.95
N LYS A 243 6.53 42.37 1.83
CA LYS A 243 7.45 43.52 1.96
C LYS A 243 7.38 44.38 0.71
N SER A 244 7.27 45.70 0.87
CA SER A 244 7.30 46.63 -0.27
C SER A 244 8.70 46.72 -0.87
N ILE A 245 8.78 47.08 -2.16
CA ILE A 245 10.06 47.43 -2.80
C ILE A 245 10.22 48.94 -2.78
N GLY A 246 11.39 49.42 -2.35
CA GLY A 246 11.76 50.84 -2.37
C GLY A 246 13.09 51.03 -3.07
N ILE A 247 13.77 52.15 -2.79
CA ILE A 247 15.16 52.36 -3.23
C ILE A 247 16.09 52.64 -2.05
N TRP A 248 17.26 52.03 -2.06
CA TRP A 248 18.31 52.23 -1.05
C TRP A 248 19.68 52.29 -1.68
N ASN A 249 20.70 52.62 -0.89
CA ASN A 249 22.07 52.75 -1.38
C ASN A 249 22.53 51.47 -2.10
N THR A 250 23.13 51.63 -3.28
CA THR A 250 23.72 50.52 -4.04
C THR A 250 24.74 49.76 -3.20
N GLY A 251 24.76 48.44 -3.32
CA GLY A 251 25.64 47.55 -2.53
C GLY A 251 25.02 47.02 -1.24
N ASP A 252 23.80 47.45 -0.88
CA ASP A 252 23.06 46.88 0.25
C ASP A 252 22.65 45.43 -0.03
N THR A 253 22.67 44.58 1.00
CA THR A 253 22.38 43.15 0.86
C THR A 253 20.96 42.87 0.37
N ASN A 254 20.01 43.79 0.63
CA ASN A 254 18.61 43.66 0.24
C ASN A 254 18.34 44.14 -1.20
N ASN A 255 19.36 44.61 -1.93
CA ASN A 255 19.24 45.04 -3.32
C ASN A 255 19.41 43.91 -4.34
N ASN A 256 19.77 42.72 -3.88
CA ASN A 256 20.24 41.63 -4.73
C ASN A 256 19.07 40.79 -5.22
N PHE A 257 18.91 40.71 -6.54
CA PHE A 257 17.87 39.92 -7.21
C PHE A 257 18.48 38.93 -8.21
N THR A 258 17.82 37.79 -8.36
CA THR A 258 18.08 36.78 -9.38
C THR A 258 16.85 36.64 -10.27
N PHE A 259 17.07 36.38 -11.55
CA PHE A 259 16.01 36.21 -12.54
C PHE A 259 15.86 34.72 -12.86
N VAL A 260 14.74 34.13 -12.46
CA VAL A 260 14.44 32.71 -12.72
C VAL A 260 13.49 32.66 -13.90
N LYS A 261 13.88 32.06 -15.03
CA LYS A 261 12.98 31.98 -16.18
C LYS A 261 11.73 31.20 -15.80
N ALA A 262 10.59 31.63 -16.31
CA ALA A 262 9.32 30.95 -16.05
C ALA A 262 9.33 29.47 -16.52
N GLU A 263 10.02 29.20 -17.62
CA GLU A 263 10.18 27.88 -18.24
C GLU A 263 11.13 26.95 -17.46
N ASP A 264 12.06 27.51 -16.68
CA ASP A 264 13.01 26.74 -15.86
C ASP A 264 12.37 26.23 -14.54
N VAL A 265 11.13 26.64 -14.25
CA VAL A 265 10.42 26.21 -13.04
C VAL A 265 9.64 24.94 -13.31
N THR A 266 10.10 23.84 -12.72
CA THR A 266 9.40 22.56 -12.75
C THR A 266 8.34 22.49 -11.66
N TYR A 267 7.10 22.16 -12.05
CA TYR A 267 6.00 21.86 -11.15
C TYR A 267 5.66 20.37 -11.25
N ASN A 268 5.50 19.70 -10.11
CA ASN A 268 5.14 18.28 -10.08
C ASN A 268 3.69 18.04 -10.54
N ASP A 269 2.79 18.99 -10.28
CA ASP A 269 1.40 18.99 -10.73
C ASP A 269 0.84 20.43 -10.74
N TYR A 270 -0.41 20.58 -11.14
CA TYR A 270 -1.16 21.82 -10.99
C TYR A 270 -1.38 22.20 -9.53
N LYS A 271 -1.72 23.47 -9.31
CA LYS A 271 -2.01 23.99 -7.99
C LYS A 271 -3.37 23.50 -7.50
N ILE A 272 -3.44 23.11 -6.24
CA ILE A 272 -4.61 22.46 -5.64
C ILE A 272 -5.02 23.20 -4.38
N ASP A 273 -6.31 23.50 -4.29
CA ASP A 273 -7.01 23.79 -3.04
C ASP A 273 -7.84 22.56 -2.66
N GLY A 274 -7.32 21.79 -1.71
CA GLY A 274 -7.92 20.53 -1.30
C GLY A 274 -9.28 20.71 -0.61
N ALA A 275 -10.14 19.69 -0.74
CA ALA A 275 -11.45 19.69 -0.09
C ALA A 275 -11.33 19.88 1.43
N THR A 276 -12.11 20.81 1.98
CA THR A 276 -12.12 21.09 3.44
C THR A 276 -13.25 20.37 4.18
N ASN A 277 -14.29 19.94 3.46
CA ASN A 277 -15.50 19.32 4.03
C ASN A 277 -15.90 18.04 3.26
N PHE A 278 -14.95 17.16 2.98
CA PHE A 278 -15.26 15.87 2.36
C PHE A 278 -15.77 14.87 3.41
N THR A 279 -16.90 14.22 3.10
CA THR A 279 -17.39 13.05 3.83
C THR A 279 -17.43 11.89 2.84
N PRO A 280 -16.68 10.80 3.06
CA PRO A 280 -16.73 9.66 2.16
C PRO A 280 -18.12 9.02 2.17
N GLU A 281 -18.54 8.50 1.02
CA GLU A 281 -19.84 7.80 0.86
C GLU A 281 -19.92 6.59 1.80
N HIS A 282 -18.86 5.80 1.83
CA HIS A 282 -18.70 4.64 2.69
C HIS A 282 -17.69 4.90 3.80
N LYS A 283 -17.96 4.35 4.99
CA LYS A 283 -17.14 4.56 6.19
C LYS A 283 -15.72 4.05 5.96
N LEU A 284 -15.56 2.90 5.32
CA LEU A 284 -14.26 2.29 5.06
C LEU A 284 -13.62 2.85 3.77
N THR A 285 -13.26 4.13 3.80
CA THR A 285 -12.65 4.83 2.66
C THR A 285 -11.33 5.47 3.05
N LEU A 286 -10.27 5.22 2.28
CA LEU A 286 -9.03 6.00 2.35
C LEU A 286 -9.21 7.26 1.51
N TRP A 287 -8.85 8.44 2.00
CA TRP A 287 -9.03 9.68 1.23
C TRP A 287 -8.00 10.76 1.56
N TYR A 288 -7.73 11.63 0.57
CA TYR A 288 -6.67 12.63 0.59
C TYR A 288 -7.10 13.86 -0.19
N THR A 289 -6.66 15.03 0.26
CA THR A 289 -7.03 16.33 -0.30
C THR A 289 -5.99 16.88 -1.29
N PHE A 290 -5.06 16.03 -1.73
CA PHE A 290 -4.04 16.35 -2.73
C PHE A 290 -3.65 15.10 -3.55
N PRO A 291 -3.22 15.27 -4.81
CA PRO A 291 -2.74 14.18 -5.65
C PRO A 291 -1.41 13.62 -5.14
N ALA A 292 -1.14 12.33 -5.40
CA ALA A 292 0.11 11.71 -4.95
C ALA A 292 1.36 12.44 -5.47
N THR A 293 1.29 13.01 -6.67
CA THR A 293 2.32 13.82 -7.35
C THR A 293 2.76 15.06 -6.55
N LEU A 294 1.90 15.61 -5.69
CA LEU A 294 2.24 16.74 -4.81
C LEU A 294 2.70 16.30 -3.41
N GLY A 295 2.75 14.98 -3.15
CA GLY A 295 3.36 14.43 -1.94
C GLY A 295 4.83 14.82 -1.85
N LYS A 296 5.20 15.50 -0.76
CA LYS A 296 6.59 15.94 -0.51
C LYS A 296 7.42 14.82 0.11
N VAL A 297 7.58 13.73 -0.63
CA VAL A 297 8.26 12.49 -0.21
C VAL A 297 9.10 11.91 -1.33
N ASP A 298 10.12 11.12 -1.00
CA ASP A 298 11.04 10.57 -2.00
C ASP A 298 10.40 9.52 -2.92
N ASN A 299 9.36 8.81 -2.44
CA ASN A 299 8.64 7.81 -3.22
C ASN A 299 7.12 7.98 -3.10
N PRO A 300 6.50 8.88 -3.89
CA PRO A 300 5.07 9.12 -3.84
C PRO A 300 4.20 7.91 -4.15
N TRP A 301 4.68 6.96 -4.96
CA TRP A 301 3.94 5.73 -5.26
C TRP A 301 3.78 4.89 -3.99
N MET A 302 4.88 4.63 -3.29
CA MET A 302 4.88 3.81 -2.07
C MET A 302 4.07 4.47 -0.96
N GLU A 303 4.11 5.80 -0.91
CA GLU A 303 3.51 6.58 0.15
C GLU A 303 2.00 6.79 -0.02
N TYR A 304 1.56 7.06 -1.25
CA TYR A 304 0.26 7.67 -1.51
C TYR A 304 -0.56 6.97 -2.60
N ALA A 305 0.01 6.05 -3.40
CA ALA A 305 -0.75 5.43 -4.47
C ALA A 305 -1.87 4.54 -3.91
N LEU A 306 -3.00 4.52 -4.62
CA LEU A 306 -4.16 3.71 -4.27
C LEU A 306 -4.14 2.43 -5.10
N PRO A 307 -3.85 1.26 -4.49
CA PRO A 307 -3.89 0.01 -5.24
C PRO A 307 -5.34 -0.33 -5.62
N ILE A 308 -5.50 -0.87 -6.82
CA ILE A 308 -6.71 -1.56 -7.29
C ILE A 308 -6.26 -2.88 -7.91
N GLY A 309 -7.10 -3.92 -7.86
CA GLY A 309 -6.77 -5.19 -8.47
C GLY A 309 -7.95 -6.14 -8.57
N ASP A 310 -7.93 -6.97 -9.60
CA ASP A 310 -8.94 -8.01 -9.83
C ASP A 310 -8.53 -9.36 -9.22
N GLY A 311 -7.32 -9.46 -8.65
CA GLY A 311 -6.70 -10.68 -8.14
C GLY A 311 -5.57 -11.23 -9.02
N GLN A 312 -5.48 -10.81 -10.28
CA GLN A 312 -4.41 -11.16 -11.21
C GLN A 312 -3.83 -9.91 -11.90
N PHE A 313 -4.69 -9.02 -12.41
CA PHE A 313 -4.34 -7.76 -13.03
C PHE A 313 -4.64 -6.60 -12.09
N GLY A 314 -3.70 -5.66 -11.98
CA GLY A 314 -3.76 -4.61 -10.97
C GLY A 314 -3.21 -3.28 -11.42
N GLY A 315 -3.60 -2.23 -10.70
CA GLY A 315 -3.22 -0.85 -10.93
C GLY A 315 -2.83 -0.16 -9.63
N SER A 316 -2.01 0.89 -9.70
CA SER A 316 -1.85 1.86 -8.61
C SER A 316 -2.19 3.25 -9.14
N VAL A 317 -3.22 3.88 -8.58
CA VAL A 317 -3.74 5.19 -9.02
C VAL A 317 -3.07 6.31 -8.24
N LEU A 318 -2.53 7.32 -8.95
CA LEU A 318 -1.86 8.49 -8.35
C LEU A 318 -2.75 9.74 -8.30
N GLY A 319 -3.69 9.88 -9.24
CA GLY A 319 -4.71 10.93 -9.25
C GLY A 319 -4.19 12.33 -9.61
N GLY A 320 -3.10 12.42 -10.37
CA GLY A 320 -2.54 13.71 -10.80
C GLY A 320 -3.48 14.46 -11.76
N LEU A 321 -3.46 15.81 -11.74
CA LEU A 321 -4.36 16.61 -12.59
C LEU A 321 -3.75 16.91 -13.95
N LYS A 322 -2.51 17.43 -13.95
CA LYS A 322 -1.73 17.66 -15.16
C LYS A 322 -1.53 16.35 -15.91
N LYS A 323 -1.12 15.32 -15.16
CA LYS A 323 -0.84 14.00 -15.68
C LYS A 323 -1.26 12.98 -14.65
N ASP A 324 -2.42 12.38 -14.88
CA ASP A 324 -2.84 11.23 -14.10
C ASP A 324 -2.01 10.00 -14.52
N GLN A 325 -1.78 9.10 -13.58
CA GLN A 325 -0.97 7.89 -13.75
C GLN A 325 -1.64 6.70 -13.08
N ILE A 326 -1.75 5.61 -13.84
CA ILE A 326 -2.10 4.28 -13.35
C ILE A 326 -0.91 3.37 -13.63
N VAL A 327 -0.24 2.90 -12.58
CA VAL A 327 0.88 1.94 -12.68
C VAL A 327 0.30 0.53 -12.79
N VAL A 328 0.47 -0.14 -13.92
CA VAL A 328 -0.22 -1.39 -14.25
C VAL A 328 0.68 -2.60 -14.04
N ASN A 329 0.10 -3.65 -13.47
CA ASN A 329 0.77 -4.88 -13.09
C ASN A 329 -0.03 -6.12 -13.52
N GLU A 330 0.69 -7.22 -13.79
CA GLU A 330 0.09 -8.51 -14.15
C GLU A 330 0.83 -9.59 -13.36
N LYS A 331 0.11 -10.39 -12.56
CA LYS A 331 0.67 -11.31 -11.54
C LYS A 331 1.67 -12.34 -12.08
N THR A 332 1.54 -12.72 -13.35
CA THR A 332 2.35 -13.74 -14.03
C THR A 332 3.50 -13.16 -14.86
N LEU A 333 3.70 -11.84 -14.84
CA LEU A 333 4.79 -11.17 -15.55
C LEU A 333 6.11 -11.26 -14.77
N TRP A 334 6.83 -12.37 -14.96
CA TRP A 334 8.09 -12.63 -14.27
C TRP A 334 9.26 -12.82 -15.23
N ARG A 335 10.38 -12.18 -14.90
CA ARG A 335 11.68 -12.57 -15.45
C ARG A 335 12.13 -13.86 -14.77
N GLY A 336 12.88 -14.72 -15.46
CA GLY A 336 13.49 -15.96 -14.92
C GLY A 336 13.05 -17.21 -15.65
N ASN A 337 13.40 -18.40 -15.11
CA ASN A 337 13.00 -19.71 -15.63
C ASN A 337 13.17 -20.82 -14.57
N SER A 338 12.74 -22.04 -14.90
CA SER A 338 12.81 -23.22 -14.02
C SER A 338 14.20 -23.85 -13.89
N ASN A 339 15.17 -23.49 -14.75
CA ASN A 339 16.50 -24.10 -14.84
C ASN A 339 17.62 -23.31 -14.16
N SER A 340 17.42 -22.02 -13.93
CA SER A 340 18.44 -21.11 -13.40
C SER A 340 18.16 -20.88 -11.92
N TYR A 341 19.10 -21.24 -11.04
CA TYR A 341 19.00 -20.85 -9.63
C TYR A 341 18.85 -19.34 -9.53
N TYR A 342 17.96 -18.92 -8.65
CA TYR A 342 17.62 -17.52 -8.52
C TYR A 342 18.68 -16.71 -7.72
N GLY A 343 18.74 -15.42 -8.02
CA GLY A 343 19.72 -14.38 -7.66
C GLY A 343 19.20 -13.06 -8.24
N SER A 344 20.01 -12.18 -8.85
CA SER A 344 19.48 -10.96 -9.53
C SER A 344 18.77 -11.21 -10.89
N SER A 345 18.42 -12.47 -11.23
CA SER A 345 18.09 -12.91 -12.59
C SER A 345 16.60 -13.23 -12.88
N SER A 346 15.85 -13.74 -11.91
CA SER A 346 14.37 -13.74 -11.88
C SER A 346 13.88 -12.41 -11.25
N SER A 347 12.62 -12.05 -11.34
CA SER A 347 12.02 -10.94 -10.57
C SER A 347 10.60 -10.76 -11.05
N TYR A 348 9.73 -10.34 -10.15
CA TYR A 348 8.46 -9.78 -10.57
C TYR A 348 8.69 -8.50 -11.38
N GLN A 349 7.90 -8.28 -12.42
CA GLN A 349 7.99 -7.09 -13.27
C GLN A 349 6.63 -6.42 -13.32
N TYR A 350 6.61 -5.09 -13.32
CA TYR A 350 5.39 -4.34 -13.62
C TYR A 350 5.23 -4.21 -15.13
N LEU A 351 4.00 -4.06 -15.62
CA LEU A 351 3.71 -4.07 -17.06
C LEU A 351 4.03 -2.73 -17.73
N GLY A 352 3.71 -1.63 -17.05
CA GLY A 352 3.90 -0.27 -17.57
C GLY A 352 2.97 0.74 -16.91
N ASP A 353 2.87 1.92 -17.51
CA ASP A 353 2.11 3.04 -16.98
C ASP A 353 1.09 3.55 -17.99
N VAL A 354 -0.15 3.72 -17.58
CA VAL A 354 -1.14 4.47 -18.36
C VAL A 354 -1.18 5.89 -17.85
N TYR A 355 -1.03 6.85 -18.76
CA TYR A 355 -1.11 8.27 -18.45
C TYR A 355 -2.30 8.92 -19.14
N ALA A 356 -2.96 9.84 -18.44
CA ALA A 356 -3.93 10.77 -18.99
C ALA A 356 -3.43 12.21 -18.76
N GLU A 357 -2.74 12.76 -19.75
CA GLU A 357 -2.10 14.06 -19.71
C GLU A 357 -3.04 15.11 -20.30
N THR A 358 -3.27 16.21 -19.59
CA THR A 358 -4.12 17.30 -20.09
C THR A 358 -3.48 17.96 -21.32
N LEU A 359 -4.33 18.42 -22.24
CA LEU A 359 -3.91 19.11 -23.47
C LEU A 359 -4.01 20.63 -23.37
N ASP A 360 -4.75 21.15 -22.38
CA ASP A 360 -5.01 22.58 -22.21
C ASP A 360 -4.75 23.00 -20.74
N ASP A 361 -4.01 24.11 -20.55
CA ASP A 361 -3.57 24.63 -19.23
C ASP A 361 -4.44 25.82 -18.73
N GLU A 362 -5.49 26.20 -19.46
CA GLU A 362 -6.16 27.49 -19.25
C GLU A 362 -7.16 27.50 -18.07
N GLU A 363 -7.85 26.39 -17.81
CA GLU A 363 -8.91 26.33 -16.78
C GLU A 363 -8.39 25.89 -15.40
N ILE A 364 -7.41 24.98 -15.38
CA ILE A 364 -6.70 24.53 -14.18
C ILE A 364 -5.20 24.56 -14.49
N GLY A 365 -4.41 25.18 -13.62
CA GLY A 365 -3.00 25.44 -13.89
C GLY A 365 -2.14 25.65 -12.65
N TYR A 366 -0.98 26.28 -12.83
CA TYR A 366 0.04 26.43 -11.78
C TYR A 366 -0.13 27.68 -10.91
N SER A 367 -1.09 28.55 -11.22
CA SER A 367 -1.35 29.80 -10.48
C SER A 367 -2.42 29.62 -9.41
N THR A 368 -2.44 30.47 -8.37
CA THR A 368 -3.53 30.47 -7.37
C THR A 368 -4.89 30.76 -8.03
N LYS A 369 -4.89 31.59 -9.07
CA LYS A 369 -6.08 31.96 -9.86
C LYS A 369 -6.60 30.82 -10.74
N ASN A 370 -5.80 29.81 -11.03
CA ASN A 370 -6.25 28.64 -11.79
C ASN A 370 -6.06 27.35 -10.95
N SER A 371 -6.04 27.45 -9.61
CA SER A 371 -5.98 26.24 -8.78
C SER A 371 -7.27 25.43 -8.92
N ALA A 372 -7.13 24.10 -8.95
CA ALA A 372 -8.28 23.21 -8.82
C ALA A 372 -8.85 23.32 -7.40
N LYS A 373 -10.16 23.43 -7.29
CA LYS A 373 -10.88 23.53 -6.01
C LYS A 373 -11.46 22.19 -5.61
N ASP A 374 -11.67 22.05 -4.30
CA ASP A 374 -12.33 20.90 -3.68
C ASP A 374 -11.74 19.56 -4.10
N TYR A 375 -10.41 19.52 -4.32
CA TYR A 375 -9.76 18.28 -4.74
C TYR A 375 -9.85 17.24 -3.63
N VAL A 376 -10.29 16.04 -4.01
CA VAL A 376 -10.19 14.84 -3.19
C VAL A 376 -9.88 13.64 -4.08
N ARG A 377 -9.06 12.73 -3.59
CA ARG A 377 -8.92 11.38 -4.14
C ARG A 377 -9.18 10.34 -3.05
N TYR A 378 -9.73 9.20 -3.43
CA TYR A 378 -10.17 8.19 -2.48
C TYR A 378 -10.05 6.77 -3.02
N LEU A 379 -9.98 5.81 -2.10
CA LEU A 379 -10.16 4.39 -2.34
C LEU A 379 -11.26 3.90 -1.38
N ASP A 380 -12.41 3.58 -1.96
CA ASP A 380 -13.53 2.97 -1.27
C ASP A 380 -13.29 1.47 -1.13
N LEU A 381 -13.14 0.98 0.10
CA LEU A 381 -12.87 -0.43 0.38
C LEU A 381 -14.14 -1.29 0.36
N GLU A 382 -15.34 -0.70 0.44
CA GLU A 382 -16.62 -1.43 0.47
C GLU A 382 -17.09 -1.78 -0.95
N GLU A 383 -16.74 -0.96 -1.93
CA GLU A 383 -17.05 -1.18 -3.35
C GLU A 383 -15.83 -1.49 -4.23
N ALA A 384 -14.61 -1.37 -3.68
CA ALA A 384 -13.36 -1.48 -4.43
C ALA A 384 -13.27 -0.51 -5.62
N VAL A 385 -13.63 0.76 -5.39
CA VAL A 385 -13.59 1.83 -6.37
C VAL A 385 -12.60 2.90 -5.91
N ALA A 386 -11.61 3.22 -6.74
CA ALA A 386 -10.79 4.41 -6.55
C ALA A 386 -11.40 5.60 -7.32
N GLY A 387 -11.15 6.82 -6.86
CA GLY A 387 -11.63 8.00 -7.58
C GLY A 387 -10.90 9.29 -7.25
N VAL A 388 -11.17 10.30 -8.08
CA VAL A 388 -10.69 11.69 -7.94
C VAL A 388 -11.87 12.62 -8.24
N GLN A 389 -12.04 13.68 -7.47
CA GLN A 389 -13.05 14.73 -7.69
C GLN A 389 -12.40 16.10 -7.49
N TYR A 390 -12.75 17.06 -8.33
CA TYR A 390 -12.31 18.46 -8.23
C TYR A 390 -13.20 19.36 -9.10
N SER A 391 -13.06 20.67 -8.90
CA SER A 391 -13.70 21.68 -9.75
C SER A 391 -12.71 22.75 -10.23
N SER A 392 -13.05 23.41 -11.32
CA SER A 392 -12.35 24.61 -11.79
C SER A 392 -12.90 25.86 -11.13
N GLN A 393 -12.18 26.98 -11.26
CA GLN A 393 -12.65 28.28 -10.75
C GLN A 393 -13.87 28.81 -11.51
N ASN A 394 -14.14 28.30 -12.72
CA ASN A 394 -15.28 28.68 -13.54
C ASN A 394 -16.51 27.80 -13.30
N GLY A 395 -16.43 26.83 -12.37
CA GLY A 395 -17.55 25.97 -11.97
C GLY A 395 -17.66 24.64 -12.71
N GLY A 396 -16.73 24.33 -13.64
CA GLY A 396 -16.63 23.02 -14.26
C GLY A 396 -16.25 21.96 -13.21
N THR A 397 -16.96 20.83 -13.18
CA THR A 397 -16.75 19.76 -12.20
C THR A 397 -16.24 18.50 -12.88
N TYR A 398 -15.25 17.84 -12.28
CA TYR A 398 -14.58 16.69 -12.86
C TYR A 398 -14.57 15.53 -11.87
N LYS A 399 -14.84 14.33 -12.38
CA LYS A 399 -14.75 13.10 -11.61
C LYS A 399 -14.03 12.02 -12.42
N HIS A 400 -13.06 11.37 -11.79
CA HIS A 400 -12.43 10.18 -12.30
C HIS A 400 -12.80 8.99 -11.41
N GLU A 401 -13.07 7.83 -12.00
CA GLU A 401 -13.37 6.58 -11.29
C GLU A 401 -12.58 5.43 -11.91
N TYR A 402 -12.06 4.53 -11.06
CA TYR A 402 -11.22 3.43 -11.49
C TYR A 402 -11.65 2.12 -10.82
N ILE A 403 -11.87 1.08 -11.62
CA ILE A 403 -12.15 -0.28 -11.16
C ILE A 403 -11.21 -1.27 -11.83
N ALA A 404 -10.80 -2.30 -11.09
CA ALA A 404 -10.13 -3.49 -11.62
C ALA A 404 -11.11 -4.66 -11.52
N SER A 405 -11.88 -4.87 -12.59
CA SER A 405 -13.02 -5.78 -12.58
C SER A 405 -12.57 -7.21 -12.84
N ASN A 406 -12.82 -8.12 -11.88
CA ASN A 406 -12.59 -9.55 -12.06
C ASN A 406 -13.52 -10.19 -13.09
N PRO A 407 -14.84 -9.88 -13.11
CA PRO A 407 -15.73 -10.36 -14.16
C PRO A 407 -15.27 -9.97 -15.58
N ALA A 408 -14.75 -8.76 -15.77
CA ALA A 408 -14.26 -8.27 -17.06
C ALA A 408 -12.78 -8.60 -17.34
N ARG A 409 -12.00 -8.94 -16.30
CA ARG A 409 -10.55 -9.21 -16.33
C ARG A 409 -9.70 -8.08 -16.91
N LEU A 410 -10.01 -6.85 -16.51
CA LEU A 410 -9.34 -5.63 -16.95
C LEU A 410 -9.59 -4.46 -15.99
N ILE A 411 -8.82 -3.38 -16.16
CA ILE A 411 -9.05 -2.11 -15.49
C ILE A 411 -9.90 -1.21 -16.41
N VAL A 412 -10.90 -0.52 -15.84
CA VAL A 412 -11.64 0.55 -16.50
C VAL A 412 -11.40 1.84 -15.73
N ALA A 413 -10.95 2.88 -16.43
CA ALA A 413 -10.89 4.24 -15.91
C ALA A 413 -11.92 5.11 -16.62
N ARG A 414 -12.80 5.76 -15.86
CA ARG A 414 -13.82 6.70 -16.34
C ARG A 414 -13.40 8.11 -15.98
N TYR A 415 -13.44 9.02 -16.95
CA TYR A 415 -13.24 10.45 -16.76
C TYR A 415 -14.55 11.14 -17.15
N THR A 416 -15.07 12.02 -16.31
CA THR A 416 -16.30 12.78 -16.55
C THR A 416 -16.08 14.26 -16.24
N ALA A 417 -16.74 15.11 -17.03
CA ALA A 417 -16.78 16.55 -16.83
C ALA A 417 -18.23 17.06 -16.99
N GLU A 418 -18.65 17.91 -16.06
CA GLU A 418 -20.00 18.49 -16.01
C GLU A 418 -19.92 20.01 -15.80
N ASN A 419 -21.08 20.68 -15.82
CA ASN A 419 -21.22 22.11 -15.51
C ASN A 419 -20.33 23.04 -16.38
N GLY A 420 -20.19 22.69 -17.67
CA GLY A 420 -19.38 23.44 -18.62
C GLY A 420 -17.92 22.98 -18.72
N GLY A 421 -17.47 22.09 -17.83
CA GLY A 421 -16.16 21.44 -17.94
C GLY A 421 -16.05 20.53 -19.17
N LYS A 422 -14.83 20.36 -19.67
CA LYS A 422 -14.49 19.51 -20.83
C LYS A 422 -13.24 18.66 -20.58
N ILE A 423 -13.22 17.47 -21.16
CA ILE A 423 -12.09 16.55 -21.09
C ILE A 423 -11.25 16.74 -22.36
N ASN A 424 -10.10 17.37 -22.16
CA ASN A 424 -9.06 17.57 -23.17
C ASN A 424 -7.80 16.84 -22.73
N ARG A 425 -7.63 15.58 -23.14
CA ARG A 425 -6.55 14.72 -22.64
C ARG A 425 -5.90 13.87 -23.73
N LYS A 426 -4.59 13.70 -23.61
CA LYS A 426 -3.78 12.70 -24.31
C LYS A 426 -3.60 11.48 -23.42
N PHE A 427 -4.01 10.34 -23.93
CA PHE A 427 -3.88 9.04 -23.30
C PHE A 427 -2.71 8.27 -23.91
N THR A 428 -1.85 7.71 -23.04
CA THR A 428 -0.72 6.87 -23.46
C THR A 428 -0.61 5.65 -22.56
N PHE A 429 -0.08 4.55 -23.10
CA PHE A 429 0.31 3.39 -22.31
C PHE A 429 1.79 3.14 -22.58
N VAL A 430 2.65 3.39 -21.59
CA VAL A 430 4.11 3.27 -21.71
C VAL A 430 4.55 1.94 -21.14
N SER A 431 5.17 1.08 -21.96
CA SER A 431 5.76 -0.18 -21.51
C SER A 431 6.89 0.06 -20.52
N SER A 432 6.92 -0.71 -19.42
CA SER A 432 8.04 -0.72 -18.47
C SER A 432 9.32 -1.35 -19.05
N LYS A 433 9.23 -1.90 -20.26
CA LYS A 433 10.20 -2.80 -20.88
C LYS A 433 10.49 -4.01 -19.98
N PRO A 434 9.47 -4.84 -19.67
CA PRO A 434 9.62 -5.99 -18.77
C PRO A 434 10.78 -6.88 -19.18
N GLY A 435 11.65 -7.25 -18.23
CA GLY A 435 12.82 -8.10 -18.50
C GLY A 435 13.84 -7.51 -19.49
N GLY A 436 13.79 -6.20 -19.77
CA GLY A 436 14.63 -5.53 -20.76
C GLY A 436 14.14 -5.63 -22.20
N VAL A 437 12.92 -6.14 -22.43
CA VAL A 437 12.35 -6.25 -23.77
C VAL A 437 11.93 -4.87 -24.29
N THR A 438 12.66 -4.35 -25.28
CA THR A 438 12.38 -3.05 -25.90
C THR A 438 11.20 -3.15 -26.88
N SER A 439 9.99 -3.10 -26.34
CA SER A 439 8.74 -3.02 -27.11
C SER A 439 8.05 -1.70 -26.81
N ASN A 440 8.02 -0.81 -27.80
CA ASN A 440 7.31 0.47 -27.71
C ASN A 440 5.84 0.27 -28.07
N THR A 441 4.98 1.09 -27.49
CA THR A 441 3.55 1.04 -27.74
C THR A 441 3.22 1.54 -29.13
N THR A 442 2.45 0.75 -29.87
CA THR A 442 1.90 1.14 -31.17
C THR A 442 0.47 1.62 -30.96
N TYR A 443 0.14 2.80 -31.49
CA TYR A 443 -1.20 3.38 -31.41
C TYR A 443 -1.91 3.30 -32.77
N ARG A 444 -3.17 2.87 -32.76
CA ARG A 444 -4.02 2.80 -33.96
C ARG A 444 -5.50 2.75 -33.59
N ASN A 445 -6.35 3.53 -34.27
CA ASN A 445 -7.81 3.47 -34.16
C ASN A 445 -8.34 3.56 -32.70
N GLY A 446 -7.83 4.51 -31.90
CA GLY A 446 -8.22 4.67 -30.50
C GLY A 446 -7.70 3.57 -29.57
N GLU A 447 -6.75 2.75 -30.01
CA GLU A 447 -6.11 1.70 -29.23
C GLU A 447 -4.60 1.91 -29.16
N GLY A 448 -3.98 1.40 -28.09
CA GLY A 448 -2.54 1.22 -28.00
C GLY A 448 -2.20 -0.15 -27.48
N TYR A 449 -1.12 -0.74 -27.99
CA TYR A 449 -0.68 -2.05 -27.56
C TYR A 449 0.83 -2.24 -27.72
N PHE A 450 1.37 -3.12 -26.88
CA PHE A 450 2.72 -3.61 -26.97
C PHE A 450 2.77 -5.07 -26.48
N GLY A 451 3.88 -5.73 -26.73
CA GLY A 451 4.08 -7.09 -26.28
C GLY A 451 5.46 -7.60 -26.65
N GLY A 452 5.81 -8.75 -26.11
CA GLY A 452 7.11 -9.36 -26.33
C GLY A 452 7.24 -10.68 -25.62
N LYS A 453 8.45 -11.26 -25.68
CA LYS A 453 8.78 -12.51 -25.02
C LYS A 453 9.97 -12.32 -24.08
N MET A 454 9.76 -12.65 -22.81
CA MET A 454 10.85 -12.80 -21.83
C MET A 454 11.42 -14.22 -21.91
N ALA A 455 12.26 -14.62 -20.94
CA ALA A 455 12.91 -15.92 -20.96
C ALA A 455 11.93 -17.10 -21.06
N VAL A 456 10.80 -17.03 -20.35
CA VAL A 456 9.74 -18.05 -20.38
C VAL A 456 8.46 -17.48 -20.97
N VAL A 457 7.86 -16.49 -20.30
CA VAL A 457 6.53 -15.97 -20.66
C VAL A 457 6.58 -14.93 -21.79
N SER A 458 5.58 -14.98 -22.67
CA SER A 458 5.21 -13.92 -23.59
C SER A 458 4.16 -13.02 -22.93
N PHE A 459 4.18 -11.72 -23.20
CA PHE A 459 3.26 -10.75 -22.60
C PHE A 459 2.62 -9.84 -23.64
N ASN A 460 1.43 -9.35 -23.31
CA ASN A 460 0.73 -8.32 -24.07
C ASN A 460 0.09 -7.31 -23.12
N GLY A 461 0.34 -6.01 -23.38
CA GLY A 461 -0.37 -4.89 -22.76
C GLY A 461 -1.18 -4.17 -23.83
N ARG A 462 -2.43 -3.82 -23.51
CA ARG A 462 -3.35 -3.17 -24.43
C ARG A 462 -4.27 -2.19 -23.70
N PHE A 463 -4.57 -1.08 -24.34
CA PHE A 463 -5.65 -0.21 -23.90
C PHE A 463 -6.49 0.31 -25.08
N ARG A 464 -7.72 0.75 -24.79
CA ARG A 464 -8.62 1.42 -25.74
C ARG A 464 -9.29 2.61 -25.06
N VAL A 465 -9.34 3.73 -25.78
CA VAL A 465 -9.98 4.98 -25.33
C VAL A 465 -11.28 5.16 -26.09
N VAL A 466 -12.38 5.38 -25.36
CA VAL A 466 -13.74 5.50 -25.91
C VAL A 466 -14.41 6.72 -25.28
N PRO A 467 -14.42 7.88 -25.96
CA PRO A 467 -15.22 9.02 -25.54
C PRO A 467 -16.68 8.85 -25.95
N THR A 468 -17.60 9.42 -25.19
CA THR A 468 -19.04 9.44 -25.54
C THR A 468 -19.37 10.51 -26.58
N ASP A 469 -18.62 11.61 -26.57
CA ASP A 469 -18.73 12.77 -27.45
C ASP A 469 -17.34 13.41 -27.70
N GLY A 470 -17.29 14.61 -28.27
CA GLY A 470 -16.03 15.28 -28.62
C GLY A 470 -15.32 14.65 -29.82
N THR A 471 -14.01 14.91 -29.92
CA THR A 471 -13.16 14.43 -31.03
C THR A 471 -12.04 13.55 -30.52
N LEU A 472 -11.87 12.37 -31.14
CA LEU A 472 -10.74 11.47 -30.89
C LEU A 472 -9.76 11.49 -32.06
N THR A 473 -8.48 11.73 -31.78
CA THR A 473 -7.38 11.66 -32.76
C THR A 473 -6.31 10.70 -32.26
N THR A 474 -5.98 9.69 -33.07
CA THR A 474 -4.84 8.80 -32.76
C THR A 474 -3.60 9.27 -33.49
N THR A 475 -2.51 9.51 -32.75
CA THR A 475 -1.20 9.89 -33.29
C THR A 475 -0.17 8.78 -33.03
N SER A 476 1.06 8.94 -33.52
CA SER A 476 2.16 8.02 -33.17
C SER A 476 2.53 8.05 -31.69
N ASP A 477 2.15 9.11 -30.99
CA ASP A 477 2.64 9.41 -29.64
C ASP A 477 1.55 9.23 -28.58
N GLY A 478 0.32 8.90 -28.97
CA GLY A 478 -0.81 8.68 -28.07
C GLY A 478 -2.18 8.85 -28.73
N ILE A 479 -3.22 8.87 -27.90
CA ILE A 479 -4.61 9.10 -28.32
C ILE A 479 -5.11 10.38 -27.66
N GLU A 480 -5.44 11.39 -28.44
CA GLU A 480 -5.93 12.68 -27.98
C GLU A 480 -7.46 12.71 -28.06
N VAL A 481 -8.09 13.12 -26.97
CA VAL A 481 -9.52 13.42 -26.89
C VAL A 481 -9.68 14.90 -26.57
N ARG A 482 -10.54 15.58 -27.31
CA ARG A 482 -10.90 16.99 -27.08
C ARG A 482 -12.41 17.19 -27.02
N ASP A 483 -12.83 18.15 -26.19
CA ASP A 483 -14.20 18.61 -26.00
C ASP A 483 -15.21 17.54 -25.55
N ALA A 484 -14.73 16.46 -24.93
CA ALA A 484 -15.58 15.38 -24.43
C ALA A 484 -16.16 15.70 -23.03
N THR A 485 -17.31 15.11 -22.72
CA THR A 485 -17.96 15.11 -21.40
C THR A 485 -17.70 13.82 -20.65
N GLU A 486 -17.51 12.70 -21.35
CA GLU A 486 -17.11 11.42 -20.75
C GLU A 486 -16.12 10.66 -21.62
N VAL A 487 -15.13 10.03 -20.97
CA VAL A 487 -14.16 9.13 -21.60
C VAL A 487 -13.98 7.88 -20.76
N LEU A 488 -14.15 6.71 -21.37
CA LEU A 488 -13.80 5.41 -20.79
C LEU A 488 -12.48 4.91 -21.38
N VAL A 489 -11.58 4.46 -20.51
CA VAL A 489 -10.29 3.85 -20.88
C VAL A 489 -10.27 2.43 -20.36
N PHE A 490 -10.23 1.46 -21.28
CA PHE A 490 -10.19 0.04 -20.98
C PHE A 490 -8.75 -0.45 -21.08
N ILE A 491 -8.19 -1.01 -20.02
CA ILE A 491 -6.78 -1.39 -19.92
C ILE A 491 -6.71 -2.87 -19.56
N ALA A 492 -6.11 -3.69 -20.43
CA ALA A 492 -5.95 -5.11 -20.21
C ALA A 492 -4.50 -5.55 -20.44
N GLY A 493 -4.09 -6.57 -19.71
CA GLY A 493 -2.82 -7.24 -19.90
C GLY A 493 -2.94 -8.74 -19.67
N GLY A 494 -1.89 -9.46 -20.04
CA GLY A 494 -1.80 -10.88 -19.78
C GLY A 494 -0.47 -11.44 -20.24
N THR A 495 -0.17 -12.64 -19.75
CA THR A 495 0.90 -13.50 -20.28
C THR A 495 0.33 -14.82 -20.79
N ASP A 496 1.20 -15.65 -21.38
CA ASP A 496 0.91 -17.03 -21.73
C ASP A 496 1.26 -18.05 -20.62
N PHE A 497 1.47 -17.59 -19.38
CA PHE A 497 1.72 -18.44 -18.22
C PHE A 497 0.59 -19.46 -18.01
N ASP A 498 0.97 -20.71 -17.82
CA ASP A 498 0.06 -21.80 -17.50
C ASP A 498 0.75 -22.84 -16.62
N ILE A 499 0.41 -22.85 -15.34
CA ILE A 499 0.91 -23.81 -14.36
C ILE A 499 0.51 -25.26 -14.66
N ASN A 500 -0.46 -25.51 -15.55
CA ASN A 500 -0.81 -26.89 -15.95
C ASN A 500 0.08 -27.41 -17.08
N SER A 501 0.96 -26.57 -17.64
CA SER A 501 1.92 -26.94 -18.68
C SER A 501 3.28 -27.25 -18.05
N SER A 502 3.91 -28.35 -18.46
CA SER A 502 5.26 -28.72 -17.99
C SER A 502 6.37 -27.74 -18.41
N THR A 503 6.05 -26.78 -19.30
CA THR A 503 6.94 -25.68 -19.69
C THR A 503 6.52 -24.33 -19.09
N TYR A 504 5.52 -24.32 -18.20
CA TYR A 504 4.90 -23.14 -17.59
C TYR A 504 4.20 -22.18 -18.56
N VAL A 505 4.07 -22.54 -19.84
CA VAL A 505 3.39 -21.72 -20.84
C VAL A 505 2.46 -22.56 -21.71
N SER A 506 1.33 -21.98 -22.10
CA SER A 506 0.43 -22.57 -23.08
C SER A 506 -0.31 -21.50 -23.89
N ASN A 507 -0.86 -21.88 -25.05
CA ASN A 507 -1.70 -21.00 -25.87
C ASN A 507 -1.06 -19.65 -26.28
N THR A 508 0.26 -19.55 -26.40
CA THR A 508 0.99 -18.31 -26.76
C THR A 508 0.42 -17.62 -28.02
N SER A 509 0.01 -18.39 -29.04
CA SER A 509 -0.56 -17.85 -30.28
C SER A 509 -1.92 -17.15 -30.09
N LYS A 510 -2.64 -17.43 -28.99
CA LYS A 510 -3.93 -16.83 -28.64
C LYS A 510 -3.81 -15.67 -27.66
N LEU A 511 -2.62 -15.39 -27.11
CA LEU A 511 -2.43 -14.35 -26.09
C LEU A 511 -3.00 -12.99 -26.55
N TRP A 512 -2.59 -12.55 -27.73
CA TRP A 512 -3.01 -11.28 -28.33
C TRP A 512 -4.53 -11.19 -28.53
N SER A 513 -5.15 -12.24 -29.09
CA SER A 513 -6.61 -12.26 -29.31
C SER A 513 -7.40 -12.36 -28.01
N THR A 514 -6.84 -13.00 -26.98
CA THR A 514 -7.46 -13.14 -25.65
C THR A 514 -7.52 -11.79 -24.93
N VAL A 515 -6.39 -11.09 -24.85
CA VAL A 515 -6.32 -9.76 -24.22
C VAL A 515 -7.18 -8.75 -24.98
N LYS A 516 -7.13 -8.76 -26.32
CA LYS A 516 -8.02 -7.93 -27.15
C LYS A 516 -9.49 -8.27 -26.94
N GLY A 517 -9.84 -9.56 -26.85
CA GLY A 517 -11.22 -10.02 -26.67
C GLY A 517 -11.85 -9.54 -25.36
N ARG A 518 -11.07 -9.44 -24.27
CA ARG A 518 -11.54 -8.86 -23.00
C ARG A 518 -11.98 -7.41 -23.17
N ILE A 519 -11.14 -6.60 -23.83
CA ILE A 519 -11.46 -5.19 -24.14
C ILE A 519 -12.68 -5.11 -25.05
N ASP A 520 -12.71 -5.89 -26.15
CA ASP A 520 -13.83 -5.88 -27.10
C ASP A 520 -15.16 -6.29 -26.46
N ALA A 521 -15.15 -7.17 -25.45
CA ALA A 521 -16.35 -7.55 -24.72
C ALA A 521 -16.78 -6.51 -23.68
N ALA A 522 -15.85 -5.78 -23.07
CA ALA A 522 -16.18 -4.75 -22.07
C ALA A 522 -16.69 -3.45 -22.71
N VAL A 523 -16.18 -3.07 -23.88
CA VAL A 523 -16.63 -1.83 -24.58
C VAL A 523 -18.08 -1.86 -25.04
N THR A 524 -18.72 -3.04 -25.06
CA THR A 524 -20.14 -3.16 -25.40
C THR A 524 -21.06 -2.90 -24.19
N LYS A 525 -20.49 -2.76 -22.99
CA LYS A 525 -21.21 -2.47 -21.75
C LYS A 525 -21.07 -0.99 -21.38
N SER A 526 -22.10 -0.46 -20.73
CA SER A 526 -22.05 0.84 -20.08
C SER A 526 -21.17 0.81 -18.83
N TRP A 527 -20.75 1.99 -18.35
CA TRP A 527 -20.05 2.11 -17.07
C TRP A 527 -20.85 1.52 -15.91
N ASP A 528 -22.15 1.81 -15.82
CA ASP A 528 -23.00 1.35 -14.72
C ASP A 528 -23.12 -0.18 -14.69
N GLU A 529 -23.19 -0.83 -15.85
CA GLU A 529 -23.14 -2.30 -15.95
C GLU A 529 -21.79 -2.86 -15.48
N LEU A 530 -20.67 -2.28 -15.93
CA LEU A 530 -19.32 -2.71 -15.53
C LEU A 530 -19.08 -2.52 -14.03
N ARG A 531 -19.48 -1.37 -13.48
CA ARG A 531 -19.36 -1.04 -12.05
C ARG A 531 -20.25 -1.95 -11.22
N SER A 532 -21.51 -2.17 -11.60
CA SER A 532 -22.43 -3.02 -10.82
C SER A 532 -21.98 -4.48 -10.79
N GLU A 533 -21.49 -5.04 -11.90
CA GLU A 533 -20.91 -6.39 -11.94
C GLU A 533 -19.64 -6.49 -11.07
N HIS A 534 -18.77 -5.48 -11.13
CA HIS A 534 -17.57 -5.38 -10.30
C HIS A 534 -17.89 -5.34 -8.80
N VAL A 535 -18.78 -4.44 -8.40
CA VAL A 535 -19.18 -4.26 -6.99
C VAL A 535 -19.86 -5.53 -6.47
N ALA A 536 -20.73 -6.16 -7.26
CA ALA A 536 -21.39 -7.39 -6.86
C ALA A 536 -20.40 -8.56 -6.66
N ASP A 537 -19.43 -8.73 -7.57
CA ASP A 537 -18.35 -9.71 -7.41
C ASP A 537 -17.53 -9.44 -6.15
N PHE A 538 -17.06 -8.21 -5.98
CA PHE A 538 -16.20 -7.84 -4.86
C PHE A 538 -16.92 -7.99 -3.51
N GLN A 539 -18.15 -7.49 -3.40
CA GLN A 539 -18.93 -7.51 -2.16
C GLN A 539 -19.33 -8.92 -1.73
N ASN A 540 -19.43 -9.88 -2.65
CA ASN A 540 -19.62 -11.29 -2.31
C ASN A 540 -18.52 -11.81 -1.36
N TYR A 541 -17.30 -11.28 -1.49
CA TYR A 541 -16.18 -11.61 -0.62
C TYR A 541 -16.02 -10.61 0.53
N PHE A 542 -16.09 -9.31 0.24
CA PHE A 542 -15.80 -8.28 1.22
C PHE A 542 -16.86 -8.22 2.33
N ASN A 543 -18.13 -8.43 2.03
CA ASN A 543 -19.20 -8.41 3.04
C ASN A 543 -19.27 -9.71 3.86
N ALA A 544 -18.50 -10.74 3.50
CA ALA A 544 -18.49 -12.02 4.21
C ALA A 544 -17.96 -11.91 5.64
N CYS A 545 -17.15 -10.88 5.96
CA CYS A 545 -16.72 -10.57 7.31
C CYS A 545 -16.61 -9.05 7.52
N THR A 546 -17.17 -8.50 8.59
CA THR A 546 -17.10 -7.05 8.86
C THR A 546 -16.78 -6.78 10.33
N MET A 547 -15.98 -5.75 10.60
CA MET A 547 -15.60 -5.35 11.96
C MET A 547 -15.95 -3.88 12.19
N ASP A 548 -16.63 -3.60 13.31
CA ASP A 548 -16.85 -2.23 13.79
C ASP A 548 -16.53 -2.17 15.28
N ILE A 549 -15.53 -1.37 15.63
CA ILE A 549 -15.07 -1.11 17.00
C ILE A 549 -15.33 0.34 17.42
N GLY A 550 -16.16 1.08 16.66
CA GLY A 550 -16.59 2.44 16.99
C GLY A 550 -15.75 3.56 16.37
N GLY A 551 -14.99 3.28 15.31
CA GLY A 551 -14.25 4.29 14.56
C GLY A 551 -15.14 5.24 13.77
N GLU A 552 -14.68 6.47 13.51
CA GLU A 552 -15.38 7.47 12.69
C GLU A 552 -14.42 8.09 11.65
N ASN A 553 -14.83 8.14 10.39
CA ASN A 553 -14.00 8.63 9.27
C ASN A 553 -14.24 10.13 9.02
N THR A 554 -13.68 10.98 9.88
CA THR A 554 -13.91 12.43 9.87
C THR A 554 -12.74 13.25 9.36
N MET A 555 -11.64 12.61 8.92
CA MET A 555 -10.44 13.30 8.46
C MET A 555 -9.65 12.45 7.47
N ASP A 556 -8.78 13.09 6.69
CA ASP A 556 -8.00 12.42 5.64
C ASP A 556 -7.04 11.38 6.24
N THR A 557 -6.72 10.35 5.45
CA THR A 557 -5.96 9.18 5.91
C THR A 557 -4.55 9.56 6.36
N LYS A 558 -3.91 10.55 5.72
CA LYS A 558 -2.60 11.04 6.16
C LYS A 558 -2.68 11.57 7.58
N SER A 559 -3.68 12.43 7.84
CA SER A 559 -3.88 12.99 9.17
C SER A 559 -4.35 11.97 10.21
N LEU A 560 -5.06 10.89 9.81
CA LEU A 560 -5.35 9.75 10.69
C LEU A 560 -4.05 9.08 11.15
N VAL A 561 -3.16 8.76 10.22
CA VAL A 561 -1.87 8.12 10.52
C VAL A 561 -0.98 9.02 11.39
N ASP A 562 -0.88 10.32 11.07
CA ASP A 562 -0.06 11.27 11.83
C ASP A 562 -0.50 11.45 13.29
N LYS A 563 -1.82 11.35 13.55
CA LYS A 563 -2.40 11.57 14.88
C LYS A 563 -2.55 10.30 15.70
N TYR A 564 -2.36 9.14 15.08
CA TYR A 564 -2.69 7.86 15.69
C TYR A 564 -1.92 7.62 17.00
N GLY A 565 -2.68 7.52 18.08
CA GLY A 565 -2.17 7.32 19.44
C GLY A 565 -2.34 5.90 19.99
N GLY A 566 -3.16 5.07 19.34
CA GLY A 566 -3.61 3.77 19.86
C GLY A 566 -4.44 3.92 21.14
N SER A 567 -5.46 4.78 21.12
CA SER A 567 -6.40 5.00 22.21
C SER A 567 -7.82 4.52 21.84
N SER A 568 -8.77 4.67 22.77
CA SER A 568 -10.19 4.40 22.53
C SER A 568 -10.94 5.55 21.85
N SER A 569 -10.23 6.53 21.29
CA SER A 569 -10.83 7.61 20.51
C SER A 569 -11.38 7.08 19.18
N ALA A 570 -12.48 7.65 18.69
CA ALA A 570 -13.07 7.24 17.41
C ALA A 570 -12.09 7.41 16.23
N THR A 571 -11.17 8.36 16.31
CA THR A 571 -10.11 8.58 15.30
C THR A 571 -9.11 7.42 15.28
N ASP A 572 -8.60 7.01 16.44
CA ASP A 572 -7.63 5.90 16.51
C ASP A 572 -8.26 4.57 16.10
N LEU A 573 -9.49 4.33 16.57
CA LEU A 573 -10.27 3.14 16.23
C LEU A 573 -10.62 3.10 14.72
N MET A 574 -10.75 4.27 14.07
CA MET A 574 -10.96 4.32 12.62
C MET A 574 -9.75 3.81 11.84
N LEU A 575 -8.52 4.17 12.24
CA LEU A 575 -7.31 3.66 11.57
C LEU A 575 -7.20 2.14 11.73
N GLU A 576 -7.47 1.62 12.93
CA GLU A 576 -7.43 0.18 13.20
C GLU A 576 -8.49 -0.59 12.39
N GLN A 577 -9.71 -0.03 12.25
CA GLN A 577 -10.75 -0.57 11.38
C GLN A 577 -10.38 -0.54 9.90
N LEU A 578 -9.85 0.58 9.41
CA LEU A 578 -9.37 0.70 8.03
C LEU A 578 -8.30 -0.35 7.76
N TYR A 579 -7.38 -0.57 8.67
CA TYR A 579 -6.29 -1.52 8.47
C TYR A 579 -6.77 -2.98 8.41
N PHE A 580 -7.71 -3.37 9.27
CA PHE A 580 -8.36 -4.69 9.19
C PHE A 580 -9.11 -4.88 7.86
N ALA A 581 -9.91 -3.88 7.46
CA ALA A 581 -10.63 -3.90 6.20
C ALA A 581 -9.67 -3.93 5.01
N TYR A 582 -8.56 -3.20 5.09
CA TYR A 582 -7.59 -3.08 4.02
C TYR A 582 -6.83 -4.37 3.76
N GLY A 583 -6.45 -5.13 4.79
CA GLY A 583 -5.86 -6.46 4.56
C GLY A 583 -6.80 -7.41 3.84
N ARG A 584 -8.12 -7.37 4.15
CA ARG A 584 -9.12 -8.16 3.42
C ARG A 584 -9.31 -7.68 1.98
N TYR A 585 -9.40 -6.36 1.78
CA TYR A 585 -9.41 -5.74 0.47
C TYR A 585 -8.21 -6.19 -0.38
N LEU A 586 -7.00 -6.11 0.16
CA LEU A 586 -5.77 -6.51 -0.52
C LEU A 586 -5.79 -7.99 -0.89
N SER A 587 -6.30 -8.89 -0.04
CA SER A 587 -6.41 -10.33 -0.37
C SER A 587 -7.32 -10.54 -1.59
N ILE A 588 -8.50 -9.91 -1.60
CA ILE A 588 -9.48 -10.02 -2.69
C ILE A 588 -8.90 -9.44 -3.99
N SER A 589 -8.19 -8.32 -3.89
CA SER A 589 -7.62 -7.63 -5.05
C SER A 589 -6.30 -8.21 -5.57
N SER A 590 -5.69 -9.19 -4.89
CA SER A 590 -4.40 -9.79 -5.30
C SER A 590 -4.37 -11.30 -5.45
N SER A 591 -5.38 -12.04 -4.96
CA SER A 591 -5.36 -13.52 -4.94
C SER A 591 -6.57 -14.16 -5.62
N ARG A 592 -6.74 -13.93 -6.93
CA ARG A 592 -7.76 -14.59 -7.78
C ARG A 592 -7.26 -14.79 -9.22
N GLY A 593 -8.03 -15.52 -10.04
CA GLY A 593 -7.85 -15.57 -11.50
C GLY A 593 -6.76 -16.53 -12.02
N VAL A 594 -5.66 -16.69 -11.29
CA VAL A 594 -4.56 -17.62 -11.60
C VAL A 594 -4.12 -18.37 -10.36
N ASP A 595 -3.77 -19.65 -10.51
CA ASP A 595 -3.27 -20.52 -9.43
C ASP A 595 -1.80 -20.21 -9.10
N LEU A 596 -1.57 -19.01 -8.57
CA LEU A 596 -0.31 -18.53 -8.03
C LEU A 596 -0.55 -17.72 -6.75
N PRO A 597 0.36 -17.77 -5.78
CA PRO A 597 0.22 -17.03 -4.54
C PRO A 597 0.48 -15.53 -4.73
N ASN A 598 0.09 -14.74 -3.74
CA ASN A 598 0.58 -13.39 -3.55
C ASN A 598 2.09 -13.41 -3.33
N ASN A 599 2.82 -12.56 -4.05
CA ASN A 599 4.23 -12.33 -3.80
C ASN A 599 4.42 -11.34 -2.63
N LEU A 600 5.66 -10.95 -2.34
CA LEU A 600 6.01 -10.00 -1.26
C LEU A 600 5.31 -8.63 -1.35
N GLN A 601 4.74 -8.26 -2.50
CA GLN A 601 4.03 -7.00 -2.74
C GLN A 601 2.59 -7.25 -3.25
N GLY A 602 2.07 -8.47 -3.09
CA GLY A 602 0.79 -8.91 -3.63
C GLY A 602 0.86 -9.05 -5.14
N ILE A 603 0.53 -7.97 -5.85
CA ILE A 603 0.66 -7.80 -7.31
C ILE A 603 1.13 -6.39 -7.69
N TRP A 604 1.48 -5.51 -6.75
CA TRP A 604 1.72 -4.09 -7.05
C TRP A 604 3.20 -3.73 -7.00
N ALA A 605 3.74 -3.30 -8.14
CA ALA A 605 5.09 -2.78 -8.27
C ALA A 605 5.11 -1.54 -9.19
N ASN A 606 6.09 -0.64 -8.99
CA ASN A 606 6.33 0.53 -9.85
C ASN A 606 7.71 0.56 -10.51
N LYS A 607 8.51 -0.49 -10.31
CA LYS A 607 9.86 -0.62 -10.87
C LYS A 607 10.21 -2.08 -11.05
N ASN A 608 11.17 -2.36 -11.94
CA ASN A 608 11.62 -3.74 -12.22
C ASN A 608 12.78 -4.19 -11.31
N SER A 609 13.34 -3.30 -10.49
CA SER A 609 14.32 -3.61 -9.45
C SER A 609 13.65 -3.54 -8.08
N LEU A 610 13.18 -4.70 -7.62
CA LEU A 610 12.34 -4.82 -6.43
C LEU A 610 13.13 -5.39 -5.24
N PRO A 611 12.86 -4.92 -4.01
CA PRO A 611 13.38 -5.51 -2.78
C PRO A 611 13.07 -7.02 -2.74
N TRP A 612 14.09 -7.83 -2.44
CA TRP A 612 14.00 -9.31 -2.41
C TRP A 612 13.32 -9.93 -3.62
N ASN A 613 13.40 -9.29 -4.77
CA ASN A 613 12.85 -9.86 -5.98
C ASN A 613 11.36 -9.55 -6.21
N SER A 614 10.70 -9.04 -5.17
CA SER A 614 9.28 -9.26 -4.90
C SER A 614 8.89 -10.73 -5.16
N ASP A 615 9.67 -11.65 -4.60
CA ASP A 615 9.58 -13.08 -4.85
C ASP A 615 8.44 -13.77 -4.05
N ILE A 616 8.39 -15.10 -4.11
CA ILE A 616 7.57 -15.92 -3.21
C ILE A 616 8.50 -16.39 -2.08
N HIS A 617 8.39 -15.76 -0.92
CA HIS A 617 9.31 -15.97 0.22
C HIS A 617 8.68 -16.92 1.26
N THR A 618 9.33 -18.06 1.50
CA THR A 618 8.69 -19.28 2.05
C THR A 618 9.07 -19.61 3.50
N ASN A 619 9.68 -18.66 4.22
CA ASN A 619 10.10 -18.86 5.61
C ASN A 619 9.28 -18.03 6.62
N ILE A 620 8.19 -17.39 6.16
CA ILE A 620 7.15 -16.70 6.94
C ILE A 620 6.18 -15.91 6.03
N ASN A 621 6.69 -15.28 4.96
CA ASN A 621 5.97 -14.19 4.29
C ASN A 621 4.78 -14.69 3.45
N VAL A 622 5.00 -15.65 2.55
CA VAL A 622 3.90 -16.19 1.73
C VAL A 622 2.86 -16.88 2.61
N GLU A 623 3.28 -17.56 3.69
CA GLU A 623 2.36 -18.15 4.64
C GLU A 623 1.51 -17.08 5.34
N MET A 624 2.16 -15.99 5.77
CA MET A 624 1.49 -14.84 6.39
C MET A 624 0.47 -14.17 5.47
N ASN A 625 0.73 -14.14 4.16
CA ASN A 625 -0.22 -13.60 3.18
C ASN A 625 -1.58 -14.28 3.24
N TYR A 626 -1.64 -15.53 3.69
CA TYR A 626 -2.83 -16.37 3.69
C TYR A 626 -3.42 -16.64 5.07
N TRP A 627 -2.78 -16.22 6.15
CA TRP A 627 -3.32 -16.33 7.51
C TRP A 627 -4.73 -15.74 7.68
N PRO A 628 -5.08 -14.57 7.12
CA PRO A 628 -6.42 -14.02 7.31
C PRO A 628 -7.50 -14.72 6.48
N CYS A 629 -7.14 -15.45 5.41
CA CYS A 629 -8.10 -15.93 4.41
C CYS A 629 -9.20 -16.80 5.03
N GLU A 630 -8.82 -17.84 5.77
CA GLU A 630 -9.82 -18.71 6.41
C GLU A 630 -10.59 -17.99 7.53
N PRO A 631 -9.97 -17.46 8.60
CA PRO A 631 -10.70 -16.92 9.76
C PRO A 631 -11.57 -15.69 9.43
N THR A 632 -11.25 -14.95 8.36
CA THR A 632 -12.05 -13.80 7.90
C THR A 632 -12.97 -14.11 6.70
N ASN A 633 -13.25 -15.41 6.49
CA ASN A 633 -14.25 -15.92 5.54
C ASN A 633 -13.97 -15.58 4.07
N MET A 634 -12.71 -15.77 3.67
CA MET A 634 -12.19 -15.57 2.31
C MET A 634 -11.45 -16.83 1.82
N SER A 635 -12.00 -18.03 2.09
CA SER A 635 -11.41 -19.32 1.69
C SER A 635 -11.06 -19.38 0.21
N ASP A 636 -11.86 -18.76 -0.66
CA ASP A 636 -11.60 -18.68 -2.10
C ASP A 636 -10.30 -17.94 -2.43
N MET A 637 -9.90 -16.97 -1.60
CA MET A 637 -8.66 -16.22 -1.82
C MET A 637 -7.43 -17.05 -1.46
N HIS A 638 -7.59 -18.14 -0.71
CA HIS A 638 -6.51 -19.08 -0.37
C HIS A 638 -6.21 -20.06 -1.52
N LEU A 639 -7.23 -20.42 -2.30
CA LEU A 639 -7.16 -21.44 -3.35
C LEU A 639 -6.01 -21.25 -4.35
N PRO A 640 -5.65 -20.03 -4.82
CA PRO A 640 -4.53 -19.84 -5.73
C PRO A 640 -3.21 -20.44 -5.22
N PHE A 641 -2.89 -20.24 -3.94
CA PHE A 641 -1.69 -20.80 -3.32
C PHE A 641 -1.80 -22.32 -3.14
N LEU A 642 -2.95 -22.80 -2.68
CA LEU A 642 -3.17 -24.24 -2.46
C LEU A 642 -3.09 -25.03 -3.78
N ASN A 643 -3.65 -24.48 -4.85
CA ASN A 643 -3.60 -25.08 -6.17
C ASN A 643 -2.20 -25.05 -6.78
N GLU A 644 -1.39 -24.01 -6.52
CA GLU A 644 0.03 -24.00 -6.90
C GLU A 644 0.75 -25.19 -6.25
N ILE A 645 0.60 -25.38 -4.94
CA ILE A 645 1.22 -26.50 -4.21
C ILE A 645 0.80 -27.84 -4.83
N ILE A 646 -0.49 -28.04 -5.08
CA ILE A 646 -1.01 -29.30 -5.65
C ILE A 646 -0.39 -29.56 -7.04
N LYS A 647 -0.23 -28.53 -7.88
CA LYS A 647 0.28 -28.68 -9.25
C LYS A 647 1.80 -28.84 -9.31
N GLU A 648 2.54 -28.06 -8.53
CA GLU A 648 4.00 -28.15 -8.47
C GLU A 648 4.50 -29.48 -7.88
N THR A 649 3.65 -30.12 -7.07
CA THR A 649 3.95 -31.44 -6.49
C THR A 649 3.47 -32.62 -7.35
N ASP A 650 2.61 -32.37 -8.34
CA ASP A 650 2.23 -33.38 -9.32
C ASP A 650 3.37 -33.59 -10.33
N THR A 651 4.12 -34.66 -10.12
CA THR A 651 5.28 -35.00 -10.96
C THR A 651 4.96 -35.38 -12.40
N SER A 652 3.67 -35.55 -12.75
CA SER A 652 3.24 -35.68 -14.14
C SER A 652 3.19 -34.33 -14.88
N ILE A 653 3.15 -33.23 -14.13
CA ILE A 653 3.18 -31.85 -14.64
C ILE A 653 4.57 -31.26 -14.43
N HIS A 654 5.04 -31.19 -13.18
CA HIS A 654 6.26 -30.46 -12.79
C HIS A 654 7.23 -31.33 -12.01
N THR A 655 8.53 -31.14 -12.26
CA THR A 655 9.59 -31.91 -11.57
C THR A 655 10.55 -31.04 -10.76
N VAL A 656 10.35 -29.71 -10.75
CA VAL A 656 11.30 -28.77 -10.16
C VAL A 656 11.40 -28.93 -8.64
N TRP A 657 10.29 -28.96 -7.92
CA TRP A 657 10.30 -29.16 -6.45
C TRP A 657 10.80 -30.55 -6.03
N LYS A 658 10.54 -31.59 -6.84
CA LYS A 658 11.14 -32.91 -6.66
C LYS A 658 12.66 -32.88 -6.87
N SER A 659 13.15 -32.12 -7.84
CA SER A 659 14.59 -31.96 -8.05
C SER A 659 15.27 -31.24 -6.89
N GLN A 660 14.59 -30.31 -6.22
CA GLN A 660 15.10 -29.66 -5.00
C GLN A 660 15.18 -30.66 -3.83
N ALA A 661 14.22 -31.59 -3.72
CA ALA A 661 14.32 -32.67 -2.72
C ALA A 661 15.56 -33.55 -2.97
N GLN A 662 15.83 -33.89 -4.23
CA GLN A 662 17.03 -34.63 -4.63
C GLN A 662 18.32 -33.87 -4.32
N GLN A 663 18.35 -32.55 -4.55
CA GLN A 663 19.48 -31.69 -4.16
C GLN A 663 19.72 -31.68 -2.65
N SER A 664 18.65 -31.75 -1.86
CA SER A 664 18.72 -31.86 -0.39
C SER A 664 19.05 -33.28 0.13
N GLY A 665 19.30 -34.23 -0.77
CA GLY A 665 19.71 -35.60 -0.45
C GLY A 665 18.58 -36.60 -0.27
N GLN A 666 17.34 -36.29 -0.68
CA GLN A 666 16.18 -37.20 -0.55
C GLN A 666 15.71 -37.73 -1.92
N SER A 667 15.32 -39.00 -1.97
CA SER A 667 14.84 -39.64 -3.21
C SER A 667 13.31 -39.58 -3.38
N ARG A 668 12.57 -39.50 -2.27
CA ARG A 668 11.11 -39.32 -2.23
C ARG A 668 10.74 -37.89 -1.82
N GLY A 669 9.51 -37.51 -2.17
CA GLY A 669 8.92 -36.25 -1.80
C GLY A 669 9.38 -35.05 -2.61
N TRP A 670 9.15 -33.87 -2.05
CA TRP A 670 9.40 -32.57 -2.66
C TRP A 670 9.84 -31.57 -1.58
N THR A 671 10.57 -30.52 -1.98
CA THR A 671 10.84 -29.37 -1.11
C THR A 671 11.03 -28.09 -1.92
N VAL A 672 11.02 -26.97 -1.21
CA VAL A 672 11.36 -25.64 -1.69
C VAL A 672 12.34 -24.98 -0.72
N PHE A 673 13.16 -24.08 -1.23
CA PHE A 673 14.04 -23.22 -0.43
C PHE A 673 13.36 -21.87 -0.16
N THR A 674 14.00 -21.01 0.62
CA THR A 674 13.44 -19.73 1.09
C THR A 674 12.88 -18.83 -0.01
N GLU A 675 13.64 -18.61 -1.09
CA GLU A 675 13.26 -17.69 -2.17
C GLU A 675 12.78 -18.50 -3.39
N GLN A 676 11.57 -18.26 -3.88
CA GLN A 676 10.98 -18.97 -5.03
C GLN A 676 10.47 -18.01 -6.12
N ASN A 677 10.49 -18.47 -7.37
CA ASN A 677 9.78 -17.85 -8.49
C ASN A 677 8.56 -18.68 -8.91
N ILE A 678 7.75 -18.14 -9.82
CA ILE A 678 6.54 -18.79 -10.34
C ILE A 678 6.79 -19.97 -11.30
N PHE A 679 8.06 -20.34 -11.53
CA PHE A 679 8.48 -21.48 -12.35
C PHE A 679 9.06 -22.60 -11.49
N GLY A 680 8.68 -22.62 -10.20
CA GLY A 680 9.05 -23.62 -9.20
C GLY A 680 10.52 -23.60 -8.76
N ARG A 681 11.34 -22.64 -9.21
CA ARG A 681 12.80 -22.67 -8.99
C ARG A 681 13.22 -21.72 -7.88
N GLY A 682 13.98 -22.26 -6.91
CA GLY A 682 14.54 -21.50 -5.81
C GLY A 682 15.90 -20.84 -6.07
N SER A 683 16.33 -20.01 -5.11
CA SER A 683 17.68 -19.42 -5.10
C SER A 683 18.76 -20.33 -4.50
N THR A 684 20.01 -19.86 -4.52
CA THR A 684 21.12 -20.52 -3.80
C THR A 684 21.24 -20.04 -2.35
N PHE A 685 20.37 -19.16 -1.88
CA PHE A 685 20.38 -18.67 -0.50
C PHE A 685 19.80 -19.75 0.43
N MET A 686 20.52 -20.06 1.51
CA MET A 686 20.10 -20.97 2.58
C MET A 686 19.43 -22.26 2.08
N THR A 687 20.09 -23.00 1.17
CA THR A 687 19.57 -24.25 0.59
C THR A 687 19.44 -25.40 1.60
N ASN A 688 19.85 -25.18 2.86
CA ASN A 688 19.58 -26.07 3.99
C ASN A 688 18.23 -25.79 4.68
N TYR A 689 17.55 -24.69 4.37
CA TYR A 689 16.16 -24.45 4.77
C TYR A 689 15.22 -25.20 3.82
N VAL A 690 14.92 -26.45 4.15
CA VAL A 690 14.11 -27.36 3.33
C VAL A 690 12.75 -27.68 3.95
N ILE A 691 12.45 -27.04 5.07
CA ILE A 691 11.27 -27.30 5.89
C ILE A 691 10.02 -26.53 5.44
N ALA A 692 10.17 -25.57 4.51
CA ALA A 692 9.06 -24.84 3.92
C ALA A 692 7.95 -25.77 3.40
N ASN A 693 8.31 -26.96 2.88
CA ASN A 693 7.34 -27.95 2.41
C ASN A 693 6.32 -28.38 3.48
N ALA A 694 6.77 -28.59 4.72
CA ALA A 694 5.92 -28.97 5.84
C ALA A 694 4.98 -27.84 6.23
N TRP A 695 5.45 -26.58 6.15
CA TRP A 695 4.62 -25.41 6.39
C TRP A 695 3.54 -25.25 5.31
N TYR A 696 3.90 -25.34 4.03
CA TYR A 696 2.97 -25.31 2.89
C TYR A 696 1.85 -26.35 3.04
N VAL A 697 2.17 -27.58 3.46
CA VAL A 697 1.16 -28.62 3.69
C VAL A 697 0.17 -28.24 4.79
N THR A 698 0.58 -27.45 5.79
CA THR A 698 -0.37 -26.98 6.81
C THR A 698 -1.45 -26.09 6.22
N HIS A 699 -1.18 -25.31 5.17
CA HIS A 699 -2.19 -24.50 4.49
C HIS A 699 -3.23 -25.37 3.76
N LEU A 700 -2.80 -26.46 3.10
CA LEU A 700 -3.72 -27.45 2.52
C LEU A 700 -4.65 -28.03 3.59
N TRP A 701 -4.09 -28.40 4.74
CA TRP A 701 -4.88 -28.95 5.84
C TRP A 701 -5.83 -27.92 6.46
N GLN A 702 -5.36 -26.69 6.70
CA GLN A 702 -6.20 -25.63 7.25
C GLN A 702 -7.42 -25.38 6.37
N HIS A 703 -7.25 -25.28 5.05
CA HIS A 703 -8.38 -25.11 4.15
C HIS A 703 -9.44 -26.19 4.35
N TYR A 704 -9.04 -27.46 4.36
CA TYR A 704 -9.97 -28.55 4.68
C TYR A 704 -10.61 -28.40 6.06
N ARG A 705 -9.87 -28.03 7.11
CA ARG A 705 -10.46 -27.86 8.45
C ARG A 705 -11.53 -26.78 8.51
N TYR A 706 -11.40 -25.72 7.71
CA TYR A 706 -12.37 -24.63 7.66
C TYR A 706 -13.54 -24.91 6.72
N THR A 707 -13.36 -25.70 5.65
CA THR A 707 -14.43 -25.95 4.65
C THR A 707 -15.08 -27.33 4.77
N LEU A 708 -14.37 -28.29 5.36
CA LEU A 708 -14.66 -29.73 5.35
C LEU A 708 -14.86 -30.32 3.93
N ASP A 709 -14.28 -29.68 2.91
CA ASP A 709 -14.33 -30.14 1.52
C ASP A 709 -13.44 -31.38 1.33
N LYS A 710 -14.08 -32.55 1.34
CA LYS A 710 -13.41 -33.84 1.15
C LYS A 710 -12.86 -34.03 -0.27
N ASP A 711 -13.45 -33.40 -1.28
CA ASP A 711 -12.97 -33.49 -2.66
C ASP A 711 -11.68 -32.68 -2.82
N PHE A 712 -11.62 -31.49 -2.23
CA PHE A 712 -10.37 -30.75 -2.07
C PHE A 712 -9.32 -31.58 -1.31
N LEU A 713 -9.67 -32.14 -0.14
CA LEU A 713 -8.73 -32.93 0.66
C LEU A 713 -8.15 -34.11 -0.13
N LYS A 714 -8.99 -34.81 -0.90
CA LYS A 714 -8.57 -35.92 -1.77
C LYS A 714 -7.59 -35.46 -2.85
N ARG A 715 -7.78 -34.28 -3.43
CA ARG A 715 -6.84 -33.66 -4.39
C ARG A 715 -5.52 -33.22 -3.74
N ALA A 716 -5.58 -32.70 -2.52
CA ALA A 716 -4.42 -32.21 -1.78
C ALA A 716 -3.57 -33.33 -1.16
N PHE A 717 -4.20 -34.45 -0.79
CA PHE A 717 -3.58 -35.54 -0.05
C PHE A 717 -2.28 -36.10 -0.68
N PRO A 718 -2.15 -36.26 -2.01
CA PRO A 718 -0.89 -36.66 -2.62
C PRO A 718 0.29 -35.73 -2.29
N ALA A 719 0.07 -34.42 -2.26
CA ALA A 719 1.09 -33.44 -1.87
C ALA A 719 1.49 -33.59 -0.40
N MET A 720 0.50 -33.81 0.49
CA MET A 720 0.70 -34.04 1.92
C MET A 720 1.49 -35.33 2.19
N LEU A 721 1.09 -36.44 1.54
CA LEU A 721 1.74 -37.73 1.67
C LEU A 721 3.17 -37.68 1.14
N SER A 722 3.38 -37.08 -0.03
CA SER A 722 4.70 -36.92 -0.64
C SER A 722 5.65 -36.11 0.24
N CYS A 723 5.15 -35.04 0.88
CA CYS A 723 5.92 -34.28 1.89
C CYS A 723 6.19 -35.12 3.15
N THR A 724 5.22 -35.91 3.62
CA THR A 724 5.42 -36.82 4.76
C THR A 724 6.51 -37.84 4.45
N GLN A 725 6.51 -38.45 3.26
CA GLN A 725 7.53 -39.40 2.83
C GLN A 725 8.94 -38.79 2.81
N TYR A 726 9.08 -37.53 2.38
CA TYR A 726 10.35 -36.79 2.47
C TYR A 726 10.90 -36.80 3.91
N TRP A 727 10.06 -36.45 4.88
CA TRP A 727 10.47 -36.38 6.28
C TRP A 727 10.63 -37.75 6.93
N LEU A 728 9.81 -38.74 6.56
CA LEU A 728 10.03 -40.12 6.97
C LEU A 728 11.42 -40.60 6.55
N ASP A 729 11.92 -40.26 5.37
CA ASP A 729 13.24 -40.70 4.92
C ASP A 729 14.39 -39.87 5.52
N ARG A 730 14.14 -38.59 5.80
CA ARG A 730 15.16 -37.62 6.27
C ARG A 730 15.47 -37.69 7.76
N LEU A 731 14.50 -38.03 8.61
CA LEU A 731 14.67 -38.01 10.08
C LEU A 731 15.80 -38.92 10.57
N VAL A 732 16.62 -38.42 11.50
CA VAL A 732 17.70 -39.18 12.15
C VAL A 732 17.32 -39.55 13.59
N LEU A 733 17.81 -40.69 14.09
CA LEU A 733 17.59 -41.11 15.47
C LEU A 733 18.65 -40.47 16.38
N ALA A 734 18.19 -39.72 17.38
CA ALA A 734 19.03 -39.10 18.41
C ALA A 734 19.43 -40.11 19.50
N SER A 735 20.42 -39.73 20.33
CA SER A 735 20.92 -40.57 21.42
C SER A 735 19.89 -40.78 22.54
N ASP A 736 18.90 -39.90 22.67
CA ASP A 736 17.78 -40.02 23.61
C ASP A 736 16.64 -40.93 23.10
N GLY A 737 16.80 -41.50 21.90
CA GLY A 737 15.82 -42.39 21.28
C GLY A 737 14.69 -41.69 20.52
N THR A 738 14.72 -40.36 20.43
CA THR A 738 13.78 -39.58 19.61
C THR A 738 14.26 -39.39 18.17
N TYR A 739 13.34 -39.09 17.25
CA TYR A 739 13.68 -38.69 15.89
C TYR A 739 13.82 -37.17 15.77
N GLU A 740 14.86 -36.72 15.06
CA GLU A 740 15.17 -35.31 14.85
C GLU A 740 15.24 -34.96 13.37
N CYS A 741 14.73 -33.78 13.02
CA CYS A 741 15.05 -33.12 11.76
C CYS A 741 16.55 -32.76 11.75
N PRO A 742 17.36 -33.33 10.85
CA PRO A 742 18.80 -33.11 10.83
C PRO A 742 19.21 -31.86 10.04
N ASN A 743 20.29 -31.21 10.45
CA ASN A 743 20.96 -30.13 9.72
C ASN A 743 20.03 -28.96 9.31
N GLU A 744 19.04 -28.64 10.14
CA GLU A 744 18.08 -27.57 9.89
C GLU A 744 18.58 -26.23 10.44
N TRP A 745 17.95 -25.15 9.99
CA TRP A 745 18.21 -23.79 10.42
C TRP A 745 16.99 -23.17 11.08
N SER A 746 17.21 -22.26 12.05
CA SER A 746 16.14 -21.41 12.58
C SER A 746 16.18 -20.10 11.81
N PRO A 747 15.22 -19.82 10.90
CA PRO A 747 15.18 -18.55 10.19
C PRO A 747 15.19 -17.40 11.22
N GLU A 748 16.07 -16.41 11.17
CA GLU A 748 17.26 -16.30 10.32
C GLU A 748 18.54 -16.01 11.12
N HIS A 749 18.82 -16.80 12.15
CA HIS A 749 19.94 -16.52 13.04
C HIS A 749 20.45 -17.74 13.83
N GLY A 750 21.44 -17.48 14.68
CA GLY A 750 22.05 -18.48 15.55
C GLY A 750 22.99 -19.43 14.79
N PRO A 751 23.16 -20.67 15.27
CA PRO A 751 23.97 -21.68 14.59
C PRO A 751 23.53 -21.87 13.14
N GLY A 752 24.49 -21.95 12.21
CA GLY A 752 24.21 -22.11 10.77
C GLY A 752 23.43 -23.38 10.43
N SER A 753 23.56 -24.43 11.24
CA SER A 753 22.67 -25.60 11.23
C SER A 753 22.74 -26.36 12.56
N GLN A 754 21.67 -27.10 12.89
CA GLN A 754 21.65 -28.04 14.01
C GLN A 754 20.58 -29.12 13.77
N ASN A 755 20.75 -30.28 14.39
CA ASN A 755 19.63 -31.22 14.53
C ASN A 755 18.64 -30.71 15.59
N GLY A 756 17.36 -31.07 15.42
CA GLY A 756 16.33 -30.78 16.41
C GLY A 756 16.11 -29.28 16.63
N VAL A 757 16.23 -28.46 15.58
CA VAL A 757 15.79 -27.05 15.64
C VAL A 757 14.29 -27.01 15.91
N ALA A 758 13.86 -26.19 16.87
CA ALA A 758 12.46 -26.15 17.32
C ALA A 758 11.49 -25.87 16.16
N HIS A 759 11.85 -24.92 15.27
CA HIS A 759 11.08 -24.59 14.07
C HIS A 759 10.76 -25.83 13.22
N ALA A 760 11.78 -26.60 12.86
CA ALA A 760 11.58 -27.75 11.98
C ALA A 760 10.85 -28.90 12.66
N GLN A 761 11.17 -29.18 13.92
CA GLN A 761 10.50 -30.21 14.69
C GLN A 761 9.00 -29.94 14.84
N GLN A 762 8.64 -28.69 15.15
CA GLN A 762 7.24 -28.27 15.30
C GLN A 762 6.48 -28.37 13.97
N LEU A 763 7.11 -27.98 12.85
CA LEU A 763 6.54 -28.10 11.50
C LEU A 763 6.33 -29.57 11.08
N VAL A 764 7.33 -30.43 11.25
CA VAL A 764 7.20 -31.86 10.92
C VAL A 764 6.20 -32.55 11.83
N ARG A 765 6.11 -32.14 13.10
CA ARG A 765 5.08 -32.66 14.00
C ARG A 765 3.67 -32.35 13.49
N GLU A 766 3.40 -31.12 13.06
CA GLU A 766 2.11 -30.78 12.43
C GLU A 766 1.88 -31.55 11.14
N LEU A 767 2.89 -31.64 10.25
CA LEU A 767 2.79 -32.41 9.01
C LEU A 767 2.32 -33.85 9.26
N PHE A 768 2.92 -34.52 10.24
CA PHE A 768 2.58 -35.89 10.60
C PHE A 768 1.18 -36.01 11.20
N ASP A 769 0.77 -35.08 12.06
CA ASP A 769 -0.57 -35.04 12.65
C ASP A 769 -1.62 -34.83 11.55
N ASN A 770 -1.41 -33.83 10.70
CA ASN A 770 -2.32 -33.46 9.61
C ASN A 770 -2.44 -34.56 8.56
N THR A 771 -1.32 -35.18 8.16
CA THR A 771 -1.36 -36.27 7.16
C THR A 771 -2.00 -37.53 7.74
N LYS A 772 -1.77 -37.83 9.01
CA LYS A 772 -2.46 -38.93 9.70
C LYS A 772 -3.97 -38.71 9.70
N GLU A 773 -4.43 -37.54 10.13
CA GLU A 773 -5.87 -37.22 10.19
C GLU A 773 -6.50 -37.22 8.78
N ALA A 774 -5.84 -36.63 7.79
CA ALA A 774 -6.29 -36.69 6.40
C ALA A 774 -6.40 -38.13 5.88
N ALA A 775 -5.41 -38.98 6.19
CA ALA A 775 -5.41 -40.39 5.79
C ALA A 775 -6.56 -41.18 6.45
N GLU A 776 -6.89 -40.89 7.71
CA GLU A 776 -8.04 -41.49 8.40
C GLU A 776 -9.36 -41.05 7.77
N ILE A 777 -9.52 -39.75 7.50
CA ILE A 777 -10.74 -39.19 6.87
C ILE A 777 -10.99 -39.76 5.47
N LEU A 778 -9.92 -39.90 4.69
CA LEU A 778 -9.99 -40.42 3.32
C LEU A 778 -9.97 -41.96 3.25
N ASN A 779 -9.80 -42.66 4.37
CA ASN A 779 -9.51 -44.09 4.41
C ASN A 779 -8.35 -44.46 3.45
N ALA A 780 -7.28 -43.67 3.47
CA ALA A 780 -6.28 -43.62 2.41
C ALA A 780 -5.59 -44.97 2.13
N VAL A 781 -5.41 -45.82 3.15
CA VAL A 781 -4.81 -47.16 2.96
C VAL A 781 -5.76 -48.09 2.20
N SER A 782 -7.04 -48.16 2.59
CA SER A 782 -8.01 -49.01 1.90
C SER A 782 -8.34 -48.49 0.49
N GLU A 783 -8.34 -47.16 0.31
CA GLU A 783 -8.52 -46.50 -0.99
C GLU A 783 -7.26 -46.52 -1.86
N ARG A 784 -6.15 -47.12 -1.38
CA ARG A 784 -4.85 -47.19 -2.06
C ARG A 784 -4.24 -45.83 -2.42
N LEU A 785 -4.62 -44.78 -1.69
CA LEU A 785 -3.99 -43.46 -1.75
C LEU A 785 -2.67 -43.43 -0.96
N MET A 786 -2.51 -44.34 0.01
CA MET A 786 -1.33 -44.49 0.86
C MET A 786 -0.96 -45.98 1.01
N THR A 787 0.33 -46.29 1.10
CA THR A 787 0.77 -47.67 1.36
C THR A 787 0.65 -48.02 2.85
N GLN A 788 0.42 -49.31 3.17
CA GLN A 788 0.44 -49.77 4.55
C GLN A 788 1.81 -49.54 5.24
N THR A 789 2.90 -49.61 4.47
CA THR A 789 4.26 -49.34 4.95
C THR A 789 4.40 -47.88 5.36
N ASP A 790 4.03 -46.92 4.49
CA ASP A 790 4.09 -45.50 4.81
C ASP A 790 3.21 -45.17 6.04
N TRP A 791 2.05 -45.81 6.18
CA TRP A 791 1.19 -45.64 7.36
C TRP A 791 1.89 -46.09 8.64
N ASN A 792 2.47 -47.29 8.63
CA ASN A 792 3.17 -47.84 9.78
C ASN A 792 4.39 -46.97 10.16
N ASP A 793 5.16 -46.52 9.17
CA ASP A 793 6.32 -45.65 9.37
C ASP A 793 5.92 -44.28 9.93
N LEU A 794 4.84 -43.69 9.40
CA LEU A 794 4.26 -42.45 9.92
C LEU A 794 3.92 -42.58 11.39
N ILE A 795 3.13 -43.59 11.78
CA ILE A 795 2.74 -43.80 13.17
C ILE A 795 3.97 -44.05 14.05
N ALA A 796 4.91 -44.89 13.61
CA ALA A 796 6.09 -45.23 14.40
C ALA A 796 7.02 -44.02 14.63
N LYS A 797 7.33 -43.24 13.58
CA LYS A 797 8.21 -42.06 13.69
C LYS A 797 7.54 -40.91 14.40
N ARG A 798 6.26 -40.65 14.12
CA ARG A 798 5.46 -39.63 14.83
C ARG A 798 5.46 -39.85 16.34
N ASN A 799 5.28 -41.09 16.81
CA ASN A 799 5.23 -41.41 18.23
C ASN A 799 6.57 -41.22 18.96
N LYS A 800 7.69 -41.17 18.22
CA LYS A 800 9.04 -40.96 18.75
C LYS A 800 9.67 -39.65 18.27
N LEU A 801 8.94 -38.79 17.58
CA LEU A 801 9.46 -37.53 17.09
C LEU A 801 9.72 -36.60 18.28
N ASP A 802 10.91 -36.01 18.34
CA ASP A 802 11.15 -34.91 19.27
C ASP A 802 10.27 -33.72 18.87
N LEU A 803 9.58 -33.13 19.85
CA LEU A 803 8.53 -32.15 19.58
C LEU A 803 9.08 -30.73 19.31
N GLY A 804 10.39 -30.51 19.44
CA GLY A 804 10.95 -29.16 19.37
C GLY A 804 10.52 -28.27 20.53
N LEU A 805 10.23 -28.86 21.69
CA LEU A 805 9.68 -28.18 22.87
C LEU A 805 10.64 -28.18 24.07
N ALA A 806 11.95 -28.28 23.80
CA ALA A 806 12.98 -28.23 24.83
C ALA A 806 12.92 -26.89 25.58
N THR A 807 13.21 -26.92 26.88
CA THR A 807 13.22 -25.72 27.74
C THR A 807 14.59 -25.51 28.35
N GLU A 808 14.86 -24.26 28.75
CA GLU A 808 15.99 -23.94 29.62
C GLU A 808 15.58 -22.87 30.63
N THR A 809 16.43 -22.70 31.65
CA THR A 809 16.25 -21.66 32.66
C THR A 809 16.93 -20.38 32.19
N TYR A 810 16.18 -19.28 32.13
CA TYR A 810 16.71 -17.99 31.71
C TYR A 810 17.77 -17.48 32.70
N THR A 811 18.96 -17.19 32.18
CA THR A 811 20.14 -16.80 32.97
C THR A 811 20.25 -15.30 33.25
N GLY A 812 19.44 -14.47 32.59
CA GLY A 812 19.59 -13.01 32.63
C GLY A 812 20.58 -12.44 31.61
N ALA A 813 21.10 -13.26 30.70
CA ALA A 813 22.11 -12.86 29.72
C ALA A 813 21.70 -11.70 28.79
N TRP A 814 20.40 -11.41 28.67
CA TRP A 814 19.85 -10.30 27.89
C TRP A 814 19.18 -9.23 28.76
N GLY A 815 19.50 -9.18 30.06
CA GLY A 815 18.88 -8.28 31.04
C GLY A 815 17.68 -8.89 31.76
N THR A 816 17.05 -8.11 32.65
CA THR A 816 15.90 -8.54 33.47
C THR A 816 14.70 -7.61 33.34
N ASP A 817 14.69 -6.77 32.30
CA ASP A 817 13.65 -5.78 31.99
C ASP A 817 12.36 -6.41 31.47
N ARG A 818 12.42 -7.58 30.82
CA ARG A 818 11.26 -8.27 30.23
C ARG A 818 10.78 -9.47 31.04
N ILE A 819 11.72 -10.24 31.59
CA ILE A 819 11.47 -11.39 32.48
C ILE A 819 12.58 -11.51 33.53
N SER A 820 12.31 -12.12 34.68
CA SER A 820 13.30 -12.36 35.74
C SER A 820 14.27 -13.50 35.41
N THR A 821 15.45 -13.52 36.03
CA THR A 821 16.31 -14.72 36.06
C THR A 821 15.58 -15.91 36.70
N ASN A 822 16.05 -17.12 36.43
CA ASN A 822 15.45 -18.37 36.92
C ASN A 822 14.04 -18.67 36.37
N THR A 823 13.65 -18.00 35.28
CA THR A 823 12.35 -18.20 34.61
C THR A 823 12.48 -19.25 33.51
N PRO A 824 11.59 -20.26 33.42
CA PRO A 824 11.58 -21.18 32.29
C PRO A 824 11.27 -20.48 30.96
N ILE A 825 12.04 -20.80 29.93
CA ILE A 825 11.84 -20.37 28.54
C ILE A 825 11.89 -21.56 27.60
N LEU A 826 11.17 -21.46 26.48
CA LEU A 826 11.30 -22.41 25.38
C LEU A 826 12.61 -22.14 24.62
N ARG A 827 13.35 -23.20 24.31
CA ARG A 827 14.57 -23.13 23.51
C ARG A 827 14.22 -23.07 22.03
N GLU A 828 15.05 -22.35 21.29
CA GLU A 828 14.98 -22.32 19.83
C GLU A 828 15.81 -23.41 19.17
N TRP A 829 16.89 -23.80 19.83
CA TRP A 829 17.74 -24.92 19.46
C TRP A 829 17.76 -25.93 20.61
N LYS A 830 17.54 -27.22 20.30
CA LYS A 830 17.58 -28.29 21.30
C LYS A 830 18.91 -28.32 22.07
N TYR A 831 20.04 -28.20 21.37
CA TYR A 831 21.38 -28.34 21.97
C TYR A 831 22.06 -27.00 22.29
N SER A 832 21.91 -25.99 21.43
CA SER A 832 22.47 -24.64 21.65
C SER A 832 21.59 -23.81 22.60
N THR A 833 22.20 -22.96 23.42
CA THR A 833 21.45 -22.08 24.35
C THR A 833 20.58 -21.10 23.58
N PHE A 834 19.48 -20.61 24.17
CA PHE A 834 18.65 -19.57 23.56
C PHE A 834 19.45 -18.30 23.21
N THR A 835 20.46 -18.01 24.01
CA THR A 835 21.39 -16.88 23.82
C THR A 835 22.39 -17.06 22.69
N SER A 836 22.40 -18.22 22.02
CA SER A 836 23.17 -18.42 20.79
C SER A 836 22.59 -17.63 19.61
N GLY A 837 21.35 -17.15 19.74
CA GLY A 837 20.71 -16.23 18.79
C GLY A 837 20.85 -14.75 19.17
N GLU A 838 19.98 -13.94 18.59
CA GLU A 838 19.94 -12.49 18.76
C GLU A 838 18.73 -12.09 19.62
N ARG A 839 18.94 -11.14 20.56
CA ARG A 839 17.92 -10.71 21.54
C ARG A 839 16.62 -10.24 20.90
N ASN A 840 16.72 -9.34 19.94
CA ASN A 840 15.57 -8.72 19.27
C ASN A 840 15.43 -9.23 17.82
N HIS A 841 15.77 -10.49 17.58
CA HIS A 841 15.64 -11.06 16.25
C HIS A 841 14.20 -10.94 15.75
N ARG A 842 14.02 -10.65 14.46
CA ARG A 842 12.71 -10.43 13.84
C ARG A 842 11.88 -11.71 13.70
N HIS A 843 12.51 -12.88 13.62
CA HIS A 843 11.80 -14.17 13.60
C HIS A 843 11.54 -14.74 15.01
N HIS A 844 10.46 -15.52 15.08
CA HIS A 844 9.97 -16.20 16.27
C HIS A 844 9.78 -17.70 15.98
N SER A 845 10.69 -18.27 15.17
CA SER A 845 10.55 -19.57 14.51
C SER A 845 10.36 -20.75 15.47
N HIS A 846 10.78 -20.62 16.73
CA HIS A 846 10.56 -21.62 17.78
C HIS A 846 9.17 -21.55 18.44
N LEU A 847 8.36 -20.55 18.09
CA LEU A 847 7.01 -20.33 18.62
C LEU A 847 5.90 -20.73 17.62
N MET A 848 6.24 -21.49 16.58
CA MET A 848 5.24 -22.10 15.69
C MET A 848 4.19 -22.91 16.48
N CYS A 849 4.63 -23.55 17.57
CA CYS A 849 3.79 -24.28 18.52
C CYS A 849 2.66 -23.46 19.16
N LEU A 850 2.79 -22.13 19.24
CA LEU A 850 1.75 -21.20 19.71
C LEU A 850 0.91 -20.66 18.54
N TYR A 851 1.59 -20.17 17.50
CA TYR A 851 0.96 -19.66 16.29
C TYR A 851 1.86 -19.91 15.07
N PRO A 852 1.32 -20.50 13.98
CA PRO A 852 -0.11 -20.73 13.71
C PRO A 852 -0.72 -21.98 14.38
N TYR A 853 0.06 -22.81 15.07
CA TYR A 853 -0.40 -24.11 15.58
C TYR A 853 -1.01 -24.07 16.98
N SER A 854 -1.22 -25.23 17.59
CA SER A 854 -1.82 -25.33 18.92
C SER A 854 -1.18 -26.39 19.81
N GLN A 855 0.07 -26.76 19.49
CA GLN A 855 0.88 -27.71 20.27
C GLN A 855 1.11 -27.20 21.70
N VAL A 856 1.29 -25.88 21.84
CA VAL A 856 1.32 -25.18 23.12
C VAL A 856 0.17 -24.19 23.14
N LYS A 857 -0.64 -24.22 24.20
CA LYS A 857 -1.83 -23.38 24.37
C LYS A 857 -2.15 -23.23 25.85
N GLN A 858 -3.01 -22.29 26.22
CA GLN A 858 -3.39 -22.10 27.62
C GLN A 858 -3.87 -23.43 28.24
N GLY A 859 -3.27 -23.81 29.37
CA GLY A 859 -3.53 -25.08 30.06
C GLY A 859 -2.49 -26.16 29.79
N THR A 860 -1.60 -26.03 28.80
CA THR A 860 -0.45 -26.93 28.66
C THR A 860 0.70 -26.51 29.61
N PRO A 861 1.53 -27.45 30.09
CA PRO A 861 2.63 -27.14 31.03
C PRO A 861 3.67 -26.14 30.49
N LEU A 862 3.81 -26.04 29.18
CA LEU A 862 4.84 -25.22 28.51
C LEU A 862 4.35 -23.84 28.07
N PHE A 863 3.06 -23.52 28.26
CA PHE A 863 2.49 -22.26 27.82
C PHE A 863 3.24 -21.04 28.37
N THR A 864 3.48 -21.02 29.69
CA THR A 864 4.22 -19.94 30.35
C THR A 864 5.64 -19.80 29.80
N ALA A 865 6.34 -20.91 29.53
CA ALA A 865 7.70 -20.89 28.98
C ALA A 865 7.73 -20.30 27.55
N ALA A 866 6.75 -20.64 26.71
CA ALA A 866 6.63 -20.09 25.37
C ALA A 866 6.32 -18.58 25.39
N VAL A 867 5.41 -18.14 26.27
CA VAL A 867 5.10 -16.70 26.47
C VAL A 867 6.32 -15.93 27.00
N ASN A 868 7.13 -16.55 27.87
CA ASN A 868 8.36 -15.92 28.36
C ASN A 868 9.41 -15.77 27.25
N SER A 869 9.55 -16.76 26.35
CA SER A 869 10.41 -16.63 25.16
C SER A 869 9.92 -15.54 24.21
N LEU A 870 8.60 -15.38 24.04
CA LEU A 870 8.01 -14.28 23.26
C LEU A 870 8.38 -12.91 23.86
N LYS A 871 8.23 -12.75 25.18
CA LYS A 871 8.63 -11.51 25.88
C LYS A 871 10.07 -11.15 25.60
N LEU A 872 10.98 -12.12 25.56
CA LEU A 872 12.40 -11.86 25.29
C LEU A 872 12.67 -11.27 23.90
N ARG A 873 11.78 -11.43 22.91
CA ARG A 873 11.92 -10.87 21.55
C ARG A 873 11.50 -9.41 21.40
N GLY A 874 10.75 -8.87 22.38
CA GLY A 874 10.33 -7.47 22.42
C GLY A 874 9.29 -7.11 21.34
N ASP A 875 8.95 -5.82 21.25
CA ASP A 875 7.66 -5.40 20.68
C ASP A 875 7.73 -4.62 19.36
N ALA A 876 8.93 -4.23 18.92
CA ALA A 876 9.16 -3.53 17.65
C ALA A 876 10.06 -4.35 16.74
N SER A 877 9.84 -4.25 15.43
CA SER A 877 10.69 -4.85 14.38
C SER A 877 10.14 -4.38 13.01
N THR A 878 10.30 -5.21 11.97
CA THR A 878 9.67 -5.08 10.66
C THR A 878 8.14 -5.27 10.75
N GLY A 879 7.42 -4.82 9.72
CA GLY A 879 5.96 -4.98 9.60
C GLY A 879 5.47 -6.42 9.80
N TRP A 880 5.92 -7.38 8.98
CA TRP A 880 5.59 -8.81 9.16
C TRP A 880 5.93 -9.35 10.56
N SER A 881 7.04 -8.93 11.16
CA SER A 881 7.45 -9.42 12.47
C SER A 881 6.47 -8.96 13.55
N MET A 882 5.99 -7.71 13.44
CA MET A 882 4.91 -7.20 14.28
C MET A 882 3.58 -7.90 13.97
N GLY A 883 3.25 -8.18 12.71
CA GLY A 883 2.11 -9.01 12.33
C GLY A 883 2.13 -10.39 13.03
N TRP A 884 3.27 -11.09 13.01
CA TRP A 884 3.41 -12.37 13.73
C TRP A 884 3.30 -12.21 15.24
N LYS A 885 3.92 -11.17 15.83
CA LYS A 885 3.82 -10.88 17.26
C LYS A 885 2.37 -10.63 17.68
N MET A 886 1.54 -9.94 16.89
CA MET A 886 0.12 -9.74 17.19
C MET A 886 -0.60 -11.08 17.36
N ASN A 887 -0.40 -12.01 16.41
CA ASN A 887 -0.99 -13.35 16.46
C ASN A 887 -0.49 -14.16 17.66
N LEU A 888 0.82 -14.09 17.96
CA LEU A 888 1.41 -14.76 19.11
C LEU A 888 0.87 -14.22 20.44
N TRP A 889 0.71 -12.90 20.58
CA TRP A 889 0.13 -12.28 21.77
C TRP A 889 -1.38 -12.53 21.90
N ALA A 890 -2.10 -12.61 20.79
CA ALA A 890 -3.49 -13.08 20.77
C ALA A 890 -3.60 -14.53 21.28
N ARG A 891 -2.71 -15.43 20.85
CA ARG A 891 -2.62 -16.82 21.36
C ARG A 891 -2.08 -16.92 22.79
N ALA A 892 -1.33 -15.93 23.25
CA ALA A 892 -0.94 -15.77 24.65
C ALA A 892 -2.09 -15.27 25.54
N LEU A 893 -3.24 -14.91 24.94
CA LEU A 893 -4.42 -14.36 25.60
C LEU A 893 -4.16 -13.01 26.28
N ASP A 894 -3.24 -12.22 25.73
CA ASP A 894 -2.88 -10.89 26.22
C ASP A 894 -3.24 -9.83 25.17
N GLY A 895 -4.51 -9.42 25.20
CA GLY A 895 -5.06 -8.44 24.25
C GLY A 895 -4.44 -7.06 24.34
N ASP A 896 -4.03 -6.64 25.54
CA ASP A 896 -3.44 -5.32 25.75
C ASP A 896 -2.00 -5.27 25.22
N HIS A 897 -1.24 -6.36 25.39
CA HIS A 897 0.09 -6.48 24.77
C HIS A 897 0.00 -6.59 23.25
N ALA A 898 -0.96 -7.37 22.71
CA ALA A 898 -1.21 -7.42 21.28
C ALA A 898 -1.57 -6.04 20.70
N HIS A 899 -2.37 -5.25 21.42
CA HIS A 899 -2.68 -3.87 21.02
C HIS A 899 -1.46 -2.95 21.06
N THR A 900 -0.52 -3.17 21.98
CA THR A 900 0.79 -2.48 21.96
C THR A 900 1.55 -2.76 20.64
N ILE A 901 1.45 -3.98 20.12
CA ILE A 901 2.03 -4.32 18.80
C ILE A 901 1.24 -3.64 17.66
N ILE A 902 -0.10 -3.64 17.69
CA ILE A 902 -0.95 -2.91 16.72
C ILE A 902 -0.52 -1.44 16.67
N LYS A 903 -0.34 -0.81 17.84
CA LYS A 903 0.13 0.57 17.96
C LYS A 903 1.50 0.78 17.31
N ASN A 904 2.43 -0.15 17.45
CA ASN A 904 3.75 -0.05 16.84
C ASN A 904 3.70 -0.25 15.31
N ALA A 905 2.89 -1.20 14.83
CA ALA A 905 2.75 -1.49 13.41
C ALA A 905 2.11 -0.36 12.61
N MET A 906 1.25 0.46 13.23
CA MET A 906 0.58 1.58 12.56
C MET A 906 1.33 2.91 12.66
N LYS A 907 2.59 2.91 13.10
CA LYS A 907 3.43 4.11 13.03
C LYS A 907 3.80 4.40 11.59
N HIS A 908 3.83 5.68 11.22
CA HIS A 908 4.30 6.09 9.90
C HIS A 908 5.77 5.69 9.69
N SER A 909 6.04 5.00 8.58
CA SER A 909 7.40 4.67 8.16
C SER A 909 7.97 5.77 7.26
N THR A 910 9.21 6.16 7.53
CA THR A 910 9.91 7.22 6.77
C THR A 910 11.04 6.66 5.89
N SER A 911 11.07 5.35 5.64
CA SER A 911 12.15 4.70 4.87
C SER A 911 11.58 4.03 3.63
N TYR A 912 12.20 4.28 2.47
CA TYR A 912 11.84 3.65 1.19
C TYR A 912 12.86 2.61 0.73
N GLY A 913 13.89 2.35 1.56
CA GLY A 913 14.89 1.31 1.39
C GLY A 913 14.83 0.29 2.53
N THR A 914 15.70 -0.73 2.46
CA THR A 914 15.74 -1.80 3.47
C THR A 914 16.25 -1.27 4.81
N ASP A 915 15.35 -1.13 5.77
CA ASP A 915 15.65 -0.75 7.16
C ASP A 915 14.70 -1.47 8.12
N GLN A 916 15.23 -2.46 8.84
CA GLN A 916 14.46 -3.31 9.77
C GLN A 916 14.02 -2.58 11.04
N SER A 917 14.55 -1.37 11.30
CA SER A 917 14.14 -0.54 12.44
C SER A 917 12.99 0.42 12.11
N ARG A 918 12.63 0.51 10.82
CA ARG A 918 11.61 1.43 10.29
C ARG A 918 10.34 0.72 9.86
N GLY A 919 10.00 -0.38 10.53
CA GLY A 919 8.70 -1.03 10.36
C GLY A 919 7.55 -0.08 10.72
N GLY A 920 6.38 -0.30 10.12
CA GLY A 920 5.25 0.62 10.26
C GLY A 920 4.28 0.53 9.08
N ILE A 921 3.61 1.64 8.78
CA ILE A 921 2.76 1.80 7.59
C ILE A 921 3.12 3.07 6.82
N TYR A 922 2.81 3.11 5.53
CA TYR A 922 2.78 4.33 4.74
C TYR A 922 1.41 4.99 4.78
N TYR A 923 1.26 6.19 4.20
CA TYR A 923 -0.01 6.92 4.26
C TYR A 923 -1.14 6.24 3.49
N ASN A 924 -0.84 5.45 2.46
CA ASN A 924 -1.79 4.55 1.78
C ASN A 924 -2.06 3.23 2.52
N LEU A 925 -1.60 3.12 3.77
CA LEU A 925 -1.72 1.96 4.65
C LEU A 925 -0.99 0.69 4.16
N PHE A 926 -0.11 0.78 3.16
CA PHE A 926 0.83 -0.31 2.91
C PHE A 926 1.72 -0.55 4.13
N ASP A 927 1.89 -1.81 4.49
CA ASP A 927 2.84 -2.22 5.51
C ASP A 927 4.29 -1.96 5.06
N SER A 928 5.12 -1.61 6.03
CA SER A 928 6.51 -1.30 5.84
C SER A 928 7.38 -2.30 6.59
N HIS A 929 8.28 -2.95 5.86
CA HIS A 929 9.35 -3.72 6.44
C HIS A 929 10.40 -2.85 7.17
N ALA A 930 10.94 -1.73 6.66
CA ALA A 930 10.85 -1.11 5.34
C ALA A 930 11.71 -1.83 4.28
N PRO A 931 11.40 -1.71 2.97
CA PRO A 931 10.33 -0.90 2.34
C PRO A 931 8.96 -1.62 2.30
N PHE A 932 8.02 -1.22 1.41
CA PHE A 932 6.72 -1.89 1.24
C PHE A 932 6.86 -3.41 1.09
N GLN A 933 6.19 -4.12 2.00
CA GLN A 933 6.00 -5.56 2.03
C GLN A 933 4.55 -5.80 2.48
N ILE A 934 3.81 -6.65 1.78
CA ILE A 934 2.37 -6.81 2.03
C ILE A 934 2.04 -7.74 3.20
N ASP A 935 2.99 -8.59 3.56
CA ASP A 935 2.88 -9.61 4.60
C ASP A 935 2.37 -9.03 5.94
N GLY A 936 2.89 -7.88 6.39
CA GLY A 936 2.42 -7.25 7.64
C GLY A 936 0.96 -6.78 7.60
N ASN A 937 0.42 -6.37 6.45
CA ASN A 937 -1.02 -6.06 6.30
C ASN A 937 -1.88 -7.30 6.60
N PHE A 938 -1.49 -8.45 6.03
CA PHE A 938 -2.21 -9.71 6.20
C PHE A 938 -2.02 -10.30 7.60
N GLY A 939 -0.79 -10.24 8.12
CA GLY A 939 -0.45 -10.68 9.48
C GLY A 939 -1.22 -9.92 10.54
N ALA A 940 -1.33 -8.60 10.42
CA ALA A 940 -2.12 -7.79 11.34
C ALA A 940 -3.62 -8.08 11.25
N THR A 941 -4.16 -8.26 10.05
CA THR A 941 -5.57 -8.65 9.85
C THR A 941 -5.89 -9.98 10.54
N ALA A 942 -5.02 -10.98 10.37
CA ALA A 942 -5.14 -12.26 11.08
C ALA A 942 -5.02 -12.09 12.60
N GLY A 943 -4.08 -11.26 13.07
CA GLY A 943 -3.87 -10.99 14.48
C GLY A 943 -5.10 -10.34 15.14
N MET A 944 -5.71 -9.36 14.47
CA MET A 944 -6.95 -8.72 14.93
C MET A 944 -8.12 -9.71 14.97
N ALA A 945 -8.24 -10.60 13.98
CA ALA A 945 -9.23 -11.68 14.00
C ALA A 945 -9.00 -12.63 15.20
N GLU A 946 -7.76 -13.05 15.45
CA GLU A 946 -7.36 -13.93 16.56
C GLU A 946 -7.60 -13.33 17.96
N LEU A 947 -7.66 -11.99 18.09
CA LEU A 947 -8.06 -11.31 19.34
C LEU A 947 -9.56 -11.50 19.64
N LEU A 948 -10.38 -11.57 18.59
CA LEU A 948 -11.83 -11.58 18.66
C LEU A 948 -12.42 -12.99 18.66
N MET A 949 -11.80 -13.94 17.95
CA MET A 949 -12.23 -15.33 17.91
C MET A 949 -11.05 -16.28 17.64
N GLN A 950 -11.03 -17.41 18.33
CA GLN A 950 -10.07 -18.50 18.12
C GLN A 950 -10.80 -19.82 17.91
N SER A 951 -10.42 -20.61 16.90
CA SER A 951 -10.99 -21.95 16.65
C SER A 951 -9.93 -23.02 16.42
N HIS A 952 -8.68 -22.79 16.81
CA HIS A 952 -7.55 -23.70 16.59
C HIS A 952 -7.59 -24.97 17.47
N THR A 953 -8.52 -25.04 18.42
CA THR A 953 -8.81 -26.19 19.30
C THR A 953 -10.16 -26.81 18.97
N ASP A 954 -10.62 -27.78 19.77
CA ASP A 954 -11.96 -28.38 19.64
C ASP A 954 -13.11 -27.41 20.01
N THR A 955 -12.83 -26.14 20.30
CA THR A 955 -13.81 -25.13 20.71
C THR A 955 -13.67 -23.84 19.90
N ILE A 956 -14.80 -23.18 19.65
CA ILE A 956 -14.86 -21.80 19.20
C ILE A 956 -14.77 -20.91 20.46
N HIS A 957 -13.64 -20.24 20.63
CA HIS A 957 -13.35 -19.37 21.77
C HIS A 957 -13.72 -17.93 21.44
N ILE A 958 -14.75 -17.41 22.10
CA ILE A 958 -15.33 -16.09 21.89
C ILE A 958 -14.57 -15.04 22.72
N LEU A 959 -14.13 -13.95 22.08
CA LEU A 959 -13.39 -12.83 22.69
C LEU A 959 -12.21 -13.30 23.57
N PRO A 960 -11.31 -14.15 23.05
CA PRO A 960 -10.23 -14.76 23.84
C PRO A 960 -9.25 -13.73 24.41
N ALA A 961 -9.06 -12.60 23.71
CA ALA A 961 -8.04 -11.61 24.02
C ALA A 961 -8.49 -10.19 23.63
N LEU A 962 -9.72 -9.79 23.95
CA LEU A 962 -10.25 -8.46 23.61
C LEU A 962 -9.45 -7.32 24.28
N PRO A 963 -8.77 -6.44 23.52
CA PRO A 963 -8.00 -5.32 24.07
C PRO A 963 -8.87 -4.33 24.84
N ALA A 964 -8.30 -3.71 25.89
CA ALA A 964 -8.98 -2.73 26.72
C ALA A 964 -9.55 -1.55 25.92
N VAL A 965 -8.86 -1.10 24.88
CA VAL A 965 -9.29 0.01 24.01
C VAL A 965 -10.56 -0.30 23.22
N TRP A 966 -10.87 -1.58 22.96
CA TRP A 966 -12.05 -2.01 22.19
C TRP A 966 -13.24 -2.37 23.09
N LYS A 967 -13.07 -2.36 24.41
CA LYS A 967 -14.09 -2.88 25.34
C LYS A 967 -15.39 -2.06 25.35
N LYS A 968 -15.36 -0.78 24.96
CA LYS A 968 -16.54 0.11 25.07
C LYS A 968 -17.75 -0.50 24.38
N LYS A 969 -17.64 -0.75 23.07
CA LYS A 969 -18.66 -1.37 22.23
C LYS A 969 -18.02 -1.80 20.91
N GLY A 970 -18.41 -2.93 20.37
CA GLY A 970 -18.01 -3.33 19.03
C GLY A 970 -18.72 -4.59 18.55
N SER A 971 -18.44 -4.94 17.30
CA SER A 971 -18.95 -6.14 16.66
C SER A 971 -17.97 -6.67 15.62
N ILE A 972 -17.96 -7.99 15.44
CA ILE A 972 -17.38 -8.64 14.27
C ILE A 972 -18.39 -9.64 13.74
N LYS A 973 -18.71 -9.58 12.46
CA LYS A 973 -19.73 -10.39 11.82
C LYS A 973 -19.11 -11.26 10.75
N GLY A 974 -19.56 -12.51 10.64
CA GLY A 974 -19.23 -13.40 9.52
C GLY A 974 -17.83 -14.03 9.54
N MET A 975 -17.14 -14.09 10.68
CA MET A 975 -15.90 -14.86 10.81
C MET A 975 -16.15 -16.33 10.50
N LYS A 976 -15.14 -17.05 9.99
CA LYS A 976 -15.22 -18.50 9.78
C LYS A 976 -14.41 -19.21 10.85
N ALA A 977 -14.95 -20.27 11.43
CA ALA A 977 -14.27 -21.14 12.38
C ALA A 977 -14.10 -22.56 11.82
N ILE A 978 -13.09 -23.27 12.31
CA ILE A 978 -12.83 -24.69 12.00
C ILE A 978 -14.09 -25.53 12.26
N GLY A 979 -14.40 -26.46 11.36
CA GLY A 979 -15.66 -27.21 11.33
C GLY A 979 -16.72 -26.59 10.42
N ASP A 980 -16.35 -25.54 9.66
CA ASP A 980 -17.21 -24.74 8.78
C ASP A 980 -18.37 -24.09 9.53
N PHE A 981 -18.02 -23.29 10.53
CA PHE A 981 -18.98 -22.43 11.24
C PHE A 981 -18.81 -20.97 10.84
N THR A 982 -19.92 -20.25 10.70
CA THR A 982 -19.92 -18.79 10.54
C THR A 982 -20.29 -18.13 11.85
N VAL A 983 -19.44 -17.24 12.36
CA VAL A 983 -19.52 -16.68 13.71
C VAL A 983 -19.64 -15.16 13.64
N SER A 984 -20.58 -14.62 14.40
CA SER A 984 -20.79 -13.18 14.59
C SER A 984 -20.87 -12.87 16.08
N ILE A 985 -20.19 -11.84 16.54
CA ILE A 985 -20.06 -11.48 17.96
C ILE A 985 -20.37 -10.00 18.12
N ASP A 986 -21.27 -9.64 19.04
CA ASP A 986 -21.43 -8.27 19.54
C ASP A 986 -20.95 -8.19 20.97
N TRP A 987 -20.31 -7.08 21.34
CA TRP A 987 -19.88 -6.85 22.71
C TRP A 987 -20.10 -5.40 23.16
N GLU A 988 -20.26 -5.26 24.47
CA GLU A 988 -20.31 -3.98 25.15
C GLU A 988 -19.66 -4.14 26.54
N LYS A 989 -18.94 -3.10 27.00
CA LYS A 989 -18.25 -3.11 28.30
C LYS A 989 -17.35 -4.34 28.50
N GLY A 990 -16.70 -4.78 27.43
CA GLY A 990 -15.76 -5.90 27.40
C GLY A 990 -16.39 -7.29 27.54
N LYS A 991 -17.71 -7.42 27.37
CA LYS A 991 -18.43 -8.69 27.45
C LYS A 991 -19.29 -8.89 26.20
N ALA A 992 -19.42 -10.14 25.76
CA ALA A 992 -20.32 -10.46 24.68
C ALA A 992 -21.76 -10.14 25.11
N THR A 993 -22.48 -9.38 24.30
CA THR A 993 -23.93 -9.15 24.48
C THR A 993 -24.73 -10.20 23.74
N ASN A 994 -24.24 -10.61 22.56
CA ASN A 994 -24.74 -11.75 21.84
C ASN A 994 -23.66 -12.32 20.90
N PHE A 995 -23.86 -13.55 20.47
CA PHE A 995 -23.17 -14.10 19.32
C PHE A 995 -24.06 -15.08 18.55
N ASP A 996 -23.92 -15.07 17.23
CA ASP A 996 -24.60 -15.97 16.31
C ASP A 996 -23.58 -16.94 15.72
N ILE A 997 -23.88 -18.25 15.74
CA ILE A 997 -23.04 -19.29 15.15
C ILE A 997 -23.88 -20.16 14.22
N THR A 998 -23.63 -20.05 12.92
CA THR A 998 -24.23 -20.92 11.90
C THR A 998 -23.35 -22.14 11.69
N SER A 999 -23.91 -23.34 11.83
CA SER A 999 -23.23 -24.59 11.48
C SER A 999 -23.50 -24.93 10.02
N ASN A 1000 -22.50 -24.85 9.15
CA ASN A 1000 -22.71 -25.11 7.71
C ASN A 1000 -22.71 -26.61 7.40
N GLN A 1001 -21.97 -27.41 8.17
CA GLN A 1001 -21.79 -28.84 7.93
C GLN A 1001 -22.41 -29.75 9.01
N GLY A 1002 -23.00 -29.18 10.07
CA GLY A 1002 -23.64 -29.95 11.14
C GLY A 1002 -22.67 -30.73 12.03
N THR A 1003 -21.41 -30.29 12.11
CA THR A 1003 -20.44 -30.86 13.05
C THR A 1003 -20.77 -30.45 14.50
N PRO A 1004 -20.30 -31.20 15.52
CA PRO A 1004 -20.54 -30.85 16.92
C PRO A 1004 -20.05 -29.43 17.25
N LEU A 1005 -20.95 -28.59 17.75
CA LEU A 1005 -20.65 -27.22 18.14
C LEU A 1005 -20.26 -27.15 19.62
N TYR A 1006 -19.00 -26.77 19.87
CA TYR A 1006 -18.48 -26.47 21.20
C TYR A 1006 -18.06 -25.01 21.29
N VAL A 1007 -18.62 -24.30 22.27
CA VAL A 1007 -18.35 -22.87 22.47
C VAL A 1007 -17.63 -22.69 23.79
N ARG A 1008 -16.50 -21.97 23.73
CA ARG A 1008 -15.74 -21.54 24.90
C ARG A 1008 -15.93 -20.04 25.11
N TYR A 1009 -16.38 -19.67 26.30
CA TYR A 1009 -16.50 -18.27 26.71
C TYR A 1009 -16.43 -18.19 28.25
N THR A 1010 -15.76 -17.17 28.78
CA THR A 1010 -15.51 -17.06 30.23
C THR A 1010 -16.82 -17.02 31.01
N GLY A 1011 -17.03 -18.02 31.87
CA GLY A 1011 -18.21 -18.14 32.74
C GLY A 1011 -19.48 -18.63 32.06
N ILE A 1012 -19.44 -19.04 30.78
CA ILE A 1012 -20.64 -19.42 30.02
C ILE A 1012 -21.43 -20.58 30.63
N GLY A 1013 -20.77 -21.55 31.26
CA GLY A 1013 -21.44 -22.67 31.93
C GLY A 1013 -22.14 -22.27 33.24
N LYS A 1014 -21.91 -21.04 33.73
CA LYS A 1014 -22.49 -20.47 34.94
C LYS A 1014 -23.42 -19.28 34.66
N ALA A 1015 -23.60 -18.91 33.39
CA ALA A 1015 -24.43 -17.78 33.01
C ALA A 1015 -25.91 -18.06 33.31
N THR A 1016 -26.54 -17.20 34.11
CA THR A 1016 -27.96 -17.34 34.50
C THR A 1016 -28.89 -16.49 33.63
N ASP A 1017 -28.33 -15.55 32.91
CA ASP A 1017 -28.96 -14.61 31.99
C ASP A 1017 -28.73 -15.01 30.51
N MET A 1018 -28.26 -16.22 30.25
CA MET A 1018 -28.03 -16.72 28.90
C MET A 1018 -29.31 -17.30 28.29
N THR A 1019 -29.63 -16.91 27.07
CA THR A 1019 -30.67 -17.54 26.26
C THR A 1019 -30.11 -17.98 24.92
N ILE A 1020 -30.33 -19.24 24.54
CA ILE A 1020 -29.93 -19.79 23.25
C ILE A 1020 -31.18 -20.05 22.42
N LEU A 1021 -31.22 -19.52 21.20
CA LEU A 1021 -32.28 -19.78 20.23
C LEU A 1021 -31.70 -20.51 19.02
N ILE A 1022 -32.37 -21.56 18.57
CA ILE A 1022 -32.13 -22.23 17.28
C ILE A 1022 -33.44 -22.18 16.52
N ASP A 1023 -33.43 -21.62 15.31
CA ASP A 1023 -34.65 -21.42 14.50
C ASP A 1023 -35.80 -20.70 15.23
N GLY A 1024 -35.45 -19.84 16.19
CA GLY A 1024 -36.40 -19.09 17.02
C GLY A 1024 -36.89 -19.82 18.27
N GLU A 1025 -36.55 -21.10 18.44
CA GLU A 1025 -36.93 -21.93 19.58
C GLU A 1025 -35.85 -21.94 20.65
N LYS A 1026 -36.26 -21.83 21.92
CA LYS A 1026 -35.34 -21.87 23.05
C LYS A 1026 -34.72 -23.27 23.16
N THR A 1027 -33.40 -23.33 23.19
CA THR A 1027 -32.63 -24.57 23.29
C THR A 1027 -31.74 -24.54 24.53
N GLU A 1028 -31.69 -25.65 25.27
CA GLU A 1028 -30.79 -25.78 26.41
C GLU A 1028 -29.45 -26.39 25.96
N PRO A 1029 -28.30 -25.80 26.33
CA PRO A 1029 -26.99 -26.37 26.00
C PRO A 1029 -26.61 -27.50 26.96
N THR A 1030 -25.61 -28.30 26.56
CA THR A 1030 -24.92 -29.18 27.50
C THR A 1030 -23.75 -28.44 28.14
N ILE A 1031 -23.73 -28.33 29.47
CA ILE A 1031 -22.62 -27.72 30.21
C ILE A 1031 -21.49 -28.73 30.36
N LEU A 1032 -20.32 -28.42 29.80
CA LEU A 1032 -19.14 -29.28 29.87
C LEU A 1032 -18.15 -28.81 30.94
N SER A 1033 -18.08 -27.50 31.20
CA SER A 1033 -17.35 -26.88 32.30
C SER A 1033 -17.85 -25.46 32.55
N ASP A 1034 -17.27 -24.77 33.53
CA ASP A 1034 -17.53 -23.34 33.79
C ASP A 1034 -17.40 -22.44 32.54
N ASN A 1035 -16.52 -22.81 31.60
CA ASN A 1035 -16.16 -21.98 30.45
C ASN A 1035 -16.51 -22.64 29.10
N VAL A 1036 -17.15 -23.81 29.08
CA VAL A 1036 -17.41 -24.54 27.83
C VAL A 1036 -18.81 -25.16 27.85
N ILE A 1037 -19.56 -24.93 26.77
CA ILE A 1037 -20.85 -25.57 26.49
C ILE A 1037 -20.84 -26.25 25.12
N SER A 1038 -21.74 -27.21 24.94
CA SER A 1038 -22.08 -27.75 23.63
C SER A 1038 -23.52 -27.38 23.26
N ILE A 1039 -23.74 -26.99 22.00
CA ILE A 1039 -25.05 -26.58 21.49
C ILE A 1039 -25.45 -27.56 20.37
N PRO A 1040 -26.65 -28.18 20.44
CA PRO A 1040 -27.07 -29.16 19.45
C PRO A 1040 -27.57 -28.49 18.17
N THR A 1041 -26.67 -28.20 17.23
CA THR A 1041 -27.00 -27.64 15.91
C THR A 1041 -26.91 -28.68 14.79
N SER A 1042 -27.77 -28.56 13.79
CA SER A 1042 -27.68 -29.26 12.50
C SER A 1042 -27.13 -28.35 11.40
N ALA A 1043 -26.76 -28.93 10.26
CA ALA A 1043 -26.32 -28.16 9.09
C ALA A 1043 -27.39 -27.13 8.66
N GLY A 1044 -26.95 -25.90 8.38
CA GLY A 1044 -27.78 -24.75 8.04
C GLY A 1044 -28.44 -24.03 9.23
N GLN A 1045 -28.41 -24.59 10.44
CA GLN A 1045 -29.00 -23.95 11.61
C GLN A 1045 -28.06 -22.91 12.22
N THR A 1046 -28.65 -21.84 12.74
CA THR A 1046 -27.94 -20.79 13.49
C THR A 1046 -28.32 -20.84 14.96
N ALA A 1047 -27.33 -21.05 15.82
CA ALA A 1047 -27.46 -20.84 17.26
C ALA A 1047 -27.22 -19.36 17.59
N LYS A 1048 -28.26 -18.68 18.09
CA LYS A 1048 -28.18 -17.30 18.57
C LYS A 1048 -28.11 -17.30 20.09
N VAL A 1049 -27.01 -16.83 20.65
CA VAL A 1049 -26.76 -16.79 22.09
C VAL A 1049 -26.82 -15.35 22.56
N TYR A 1050 -27.68 -15.07 23.54
CA TYR A 1050 -27.87 -13.75 24.15
C TYR A 1050 -27.51 -13.78 25.62
N PHE A 1051 -26.90 -12.70 26.12
CA PHE A 1051 -26.70 -12.46 27.55
C PHE A 1051 -27.54 -11.25 27.98
N GLY A 1052 -28.54 -11.49 28.84
CA GLY A 1052 -29.53 -10.50 29.26
C GLY A 1052 -30.86 -10.63 28.50
N GLU A 1053 -31.51 -9.50 28.21
CA GLU A 1053 -32.77 -9.51 27.47
C GLU A 1053 -32.54 -9.94 26.01
N VAL A 1054 -33.23 -10.99 25.58
CA VAL A 1054 -33.31 -11.34 24.16
C VAL A 1054 -33.91 -10.14 23.42
N PRO A 1055 -33.21 -9.56 22.43
CA PRO A 1055 -33.76 -8.50 21.62
C PRO A 1055 -35.04 -9.01 20.95
N THR A 1056 -36.19 -8.58 21.44
CA THR A 1056 -37.49 -8.95 20.87
C THR A 1056 -37.76 -8.17 19.57
N SER A 1057 -36.73 -7.81 18.81
CA SER A 1057 -36.80 -7.09 17.51
C SER A 1057 -37.77 -5.88 17.45
N ILE A 1058 -38.15 -5.29 18.59
CA ILE A 1058 -38.93 -4.05 18.63
C ILE A 1058 -38.41 -3.18 19.78
N THR A 1059 -37.38 -2.38 19.50
CA THR A 1059 -37.21 -1.12 20.20
C THR A 1059 -38.34 -0.19 19.75
N THR A 1060 -39.10 0.35 20.69
CA THR A 1060 -40.06 1.44 20.43
C THR A 1060 -39.37 2.59 19.71
N ALA A 1061 -39.65 2.78 18.42
CA ALA A 1061 -39.32 4.03 17.74
C ALA A 1061 -40.40 5.07 18.12
N ASN A 1062 -39.99 6.08 18.89
CA ASN A 1062 -40.68 7.35 19.15
C ASN A 1062 -42.22 7.29 19.14
N ALA A 1063 -42.82 6.83 20.23
CA ALA A 1063 -44.21 7.19 20.51
C ALA A 1063 -44.22 8.65 21.01
N SER A 1064 -44.85 9.56 20.25
CA SER A 1064 -45.46 10.73 20.89
C SER A 1064 -46.61 10.23 21.77
N GLU A 1065 -46.77 10.80 22.96
CA GLU A 1065 -47.90 10.49 23.83
C GLU A 1065 -49.22 10.58 23.05
N GLY A 1066 -49.93 9.45 22.90
CA GLY A 1066 -51.31 9.43 22.39
C GLY A 1066 -51.62 8.44 21.26
N THR A 1067 -50.66 7.97 20.45
CA THR A 1067 -50.97 7.04 19.34
C THR A 1067 -51.09 5.60 19.83
N SER A 1068 -52.22 4.92 19.60
CA SER A 1068 -52.50 3.57 20.12
C SER A 1068 -52.81 2.53 19.04
N ILE A 1069 -52.31 1.30 19.22
CA ILE A 1069 -52.65 0.13 18.39
C ILE A 1069 -53.38 -0.89 19.26
N MET A 1070 -54.56 -1.31 18.81
CA MET A 1070 -55.40 -2.33 19.44
C MET A 1070 -55.53 -3.53 18.52
N VAL A 1071 -55.48 -4.73 19.08
CA VAL A 1071 -55.62 -5.99 18.34
C VAL A 1071 -56.78 -6.78 18.93
N LYS A 1072 -57.68 -7.25 18.06
CA LYS A 1072 -58.80 -8.11 18.43
C LYS A 1072 -58.93 -9.24 17.41
N GLY A 1073 -58.39 -10.41 17.76
CA GLY A 1073 -58.13 -11.47 16.80
C GLY A 1073 -57.26 -10.93 15.65
N ARG A 1074 -57.52 -11.39 14.43
CA ARG A 1074 -56.80 -10.93 13.22
C ARG A 1074 -57.16 -9.53 12.74
N THR A 1075 -57.62 -8.63 13.60
CA THR A 1075 -57.92 -7.24 13.26
C THR A 1075 -57.06 -6.30 14.09
N ILE A 1076 -56.28 -5.47 13.40
CA ILE A 1076 -55.49 -4.39 13.98
C ILE A 1076 -56.28 -3.10 13.80
N SER A 1077 -56.37 -2.27 14.83
CA SER A 1077 -57.13 -1.01 14.82
C SER A 1077 -56.45 0.07 15.66
N THR A 1078 -56.87 1.32 15.49
CA THR A 1078 -56.41 2.48 16.25
C THR A 1078 -57.57 3.44 16.47
N THR A 1079 -57.51 4.22 17.56
CA THR A 1079 -58.44 5.34 17.80
C THR A 1079 -58.02 6.61 17.05
N ASP A 1080 -56.82 6.63 16.47
CA ASP A 1080 -56.25 7.79 15.80
C ASP A 1080 -56.79 7.98 14.37
N ASN A 1081 -56.81 9.24 13.91
CA ASN A 1081 -57.11 9.57 12.52
C ASN A 1081 -55.90 9.28 11.62
N VAL A 1082 -55.99 8.21 10.83
CA VAL A 1082 -54.89 7.68 10.03
C VAL A 1082 -54.92 8.09 8.56
N VAL A 1083 -53.73 8.15 7.97
CA VAL A 1083 -53.47 8.03 6.53
C VAL A 1083 -53.44 6.56 6.14
N SER A 1084 -52.74 5.73 6.92
CA SER A 1084 -52.71 4.29 6.69
C SER A 1084 -52.34 3.46 7.92
N ILE A 1085 -52.87 2.24 7.97
CA ILE A 1085 -52.33 1.11 8.71
C ILE A 1085 -51.78 0.12 7.68
N GLU A 1086 -50.47 -0.10 7.71
CA GLU A 1086 -49.75 -1.06 6.89
C GLU A 1086 -49.32 -2.25 7.75
N VAL A 1087 -49.54 -3.46 7.24
CA VAL A 1087 -49.19 -4.72 7.86
C VAL A 1087 -48.06 -5.31 7.03
N ILE A 1088 -46.96 -5.63 7.71
CA ILE A 1088 -45.72 -6.14 7.13
C ILE A 1088 -45.44 -7.49 7.81
N ASP A 1089 -45.07 -8.52 7.06
CA ASP A 1089 -44.68 -9.80 7.65
C ASP A 1089 -43.27 -9.75 8.27
N LEU A 1090 -42.87 -10.83 8.94
CA LEU A 1090 -41.56 -10.90 9.59
C LEU A 1090 -40.39 -10.99 8.60
N GLN A 1091 -40.67 -11.19 7.31
CA GLN A 1091 -39.69 -11.14 6.23
C GLN A 1091 -39.59 -9.73 5.62
N GLY A 1092 -40.27 -8.73 6.20
CA GLY A 1092 -40.22 -7.33 5.76
C GLY A 1092 -41.11 -6.99 4.57
N ARG A 1093 -41.99 -7.91 4.12
CA ARG A 1093 -42.88 -7.69 2.98
C ARG A 1093 -44.18 -7.04 3.42
N SER A 1094 -44.62 -5.99 2.75
CA SER A 1094 -45.94 -5.37 2.98
C SER A 1094 -47.05 -6.33 2.51
N VAL A 1095 -47.82 -6.86 3.45
CA VAL A 1095 -48.87 -7.88 3.20
C VAL A 1095 -50.27 -7.27 3.08
N LYS A 1096 -50.52 -6.14 3.73
CA LYS A 1096 -51.83 -5.47 3.66
C LYS A 1096 -51.69 -4.00 4.03
N LYS A 1097 -52.42 -3.11 3.35
CA LYS A 1097 -52.52 -1.70 3.72
C LYS A 1097 -53.98 -1.25 3.73
N SER A 1098 -54.36 -0.42 4.69
CA SER A 1098 -55.70 0.12 4.85
C SER A 1098 -55.61 1.62 5.17
N SER A 1099 -56.46 2.44 4.55
CA SER A 1099 -56.62 3.84 4.92
C SER A 1099 -57.68 4.05 6.02
N LYS A 1100 -58.35 2.97 6.46
CA LYS A 1100 -59.26 3.00 7.60
C LYS A 1100 -58.47 2.87 8.89
N ASN A 1101 -59.08 3.27 10.01
CA ASN A 1101 -58.54 3.08 11.36
C ASN A 1101 -58.52 1.61 11.83
N TYR A 1102 -58.70 0.65 10.92
CA TYR A 1102 -58.53 -0.77 11.15
C TYR A 1102 -58.09 -1.49 9.86
N VAL A 1103 -57.48 -2.67 10.04
CA VAL A 1103 -57.08 -3.59 8.98
C VAL A 1103 -57.22 -5.04 9.49
N LYS A 1104 -57.86 -5.90 8.69
CA LYS A 1104 -57.90 -7.34 8.95
C LYS A 1104 -56.67 -8.00 8.31
N VAL A 1105 -55.92 -8.74 9.09
CA VAL A 1105 -54.67 -9.38 8.68
C VAL A 1105 -54.96 -10.74 8.05
N PRO A 1106 -54.51 -11.00 6.81
CA PRO A 1106 -54.69 -12.30 6.16
C PRO A 1106 -53.92 -13.41 6.89
N GLU A 1107 -54.43 -14.64 6.92
CA GLU A 1107 -53.77 -15.78 7.57
C GLU A 1107 -52.36 -16.05 7.04
N SER A 1108 -52.14 -15.79 5.75
CA SER A 1108 -50.84 -15.93 5.08
C SER A 1108 -49.72 -15.06 5.68
N ALA A 1109 -50.05 -14.06 6.49
CA ALA A 1109 -49.07 -13.23 7.18
C ALA A 1109 -48.57 -13.83 8.51
N GLY A 1110 -49.05 -15.01 8.91
CA GLY A 1110 -48.75 -15.65 10.19
C GLY A 1110 -49.51 -15.03 11.37
N ASN A 1111 -49.23 -15.47 12.59
CA ASN A 1111 -49.88 -14.98 13.82
C ASN A 1111 -49.16 -13.78 14.45
N ILE A 1112 -48.05 -13.36 13.85
CA ILE A 1112 -47.24 -12.23 14.31
C ILE A 1112 -46.85 -11.40 13.09
N VAL A 1113 -47.17 -10.11 13.13
CA VAL A 1113 -46.93 -9.16 12.03
C VAL A 1113 -46.43 -7.82 12.55
N ILE A 1114 -45.86 -6.98 11.70
CA ILE A 1114 -45.51 -5.59 12.00
C ILE A 1114 -46.63 -4.68 11.50
N ALA A 1115 -47.24 -3.89 12.39
CA ALA A 1115 -48.17 -2.82 12.05
C ALA A 1115 -47.47 -1.47 12.04
N LYS A 1116 -47.50 -0.79 10.89
CA LYS A 1116 -47.06 0.58 10.70
C LYS A 1116 -48.27 1.49 10.52
N VAL A 1117 -48.56 2.32 11.52
CA VAL A 1117 -49.65 3.29 11.54
C VAL A 1117 -49.09 4.67 11.23
N THR A 1118 -49.60 5.31 10.18
CA THR A 1118 -49.29 6.70 9.82
C THR A 1118 -50.52 7.56 10.05
N THR A 1119 -50.42 8.55 10.92
CA THR A 1119 -51.49 9.50 11.25
C THR A 1119 -51.59 10.62 10.21
N ARG A 1120 -52.73 11.33 10.13
CA ARG A 1120 -52.86 12.52 9.24
C ARG A 1120 -51.95 13.68 9.63
N GLY A 1121 -51.42 13.70 10.86
CA GLY A 1121 -50.42 14.66 11.32
C GLY A 1121 -48.98 14.34 10.87
N GLY A 1122 -48.76 13.28 10.07
CA GLY A 1122 -47.44 12.88 9.59
C GLY A 1122 -46.67 11.94 10.53
N ASN A 1123 -47.16 11.72 11.76
CA ASN A 1123 -46.52 10.81 12.72
C ASN A 1123 -46.70 9.35 12.30
N THR A 1124 -45.64 8.56 12.45
CA THR A 1124 -45.66 7.12 12.15
C THR A 1124 -45.28 6.30 13.38
N LEU A 1125 -46.12 5.34 13.75
CA LEU A 1125 -45.89 4.35 14.81
C LEU A 1125 -45.74 2.96 14.17
N THR A 1126 -44.63 2.27 14.45
CA THR A 1126 -44.41 0.90 13.97
C THR A 1126 -44.30 -0.06 15.14
N ARG A 1127 -45.12 -1.11 15.17
CA ARG A 1127 -45.18 -2.08 16.27
C ARG A 1127 -45.44 -3.48 15.75
N LYS A 1128 -44.65 -4.48 16.17
CA LYS A 1128 -45.01 -5.89 15.95
C LYS A 1128 -46.07 -6.35 16.96
N VAL A 1129 -47.08 -7.04 16.43
CA VAL A 1129 -48.31 -7.39 17.12
C VAL A 1129 -48.61 -8.88 16.91
N ALA A 1130 -49.00 -9.55 17.99
CA ALA A 1130 -49.58 -10.88 17.95
C ALA A 1130 -51.09 -10.76 17.72
N LEU A 1131 -51.63 -11.60 16.82
CA LEU A 1131 -53.02 -11.56 16.34
C LEU A 1131 -53.94 -12.56 17.04
#